data_AF-A0A3E1P9Y1-F1
#
_entry.id   AF-A0A3E1P9Y1-F1
#
_cell.length_a   1.000
_cell.length_b   1.000
_cell.length_c   1.000
_cell.angle_alpha   90.00
_cell.angle_beta   90.00
_cell.angle_gamma   90.00
#
_symmetry.space_group_name_H-M   'P 1'
#
loop_
_entity.id
_entity.type
_entity.pdbx_description
1 polymer ?
#
loop_
_entity_poly.entity_id
_entity_poly.type
_entity_poly.pdbx_seq_one_letter_code
_entity_poly.pdbx_strand_id
1 'polypeptide(L)'
;MKFHLLSVLAVCMSVPSYAQPTVTRQQQQLSINWPAGNAQNAKVVIDLAEKHPLFKSISLGPQQITGNIDPAFVLTIGERDLVSQNSWNIFFDKVPNKPHQSYPITIKKSSVDVKKEGSRTIVSIGPIMAANFKGVLELTFYNGSPLFNIAAVISTQEQAKAILFDAGLVSRQPDWQKISWVNTGDSLQQATVTSSDTARNLSVKYRAIAADGKQGSVMVFPPPHQYFYPLDEAFNLQFTWYGNQYRQMVNGYGIGIRQDLQGDHRFVPWFNAPPGTQQRLNFFCLLSKDNDFTALKRFTHNDQYVQLPGYKTMSSHFHNEYIMKVVMAGKATSEHPEFVDVFKHMGVDIVHLAEFHYTADPKGPDEKRLPQLKALHELCEKQSGKDFLLLPGEEPNEFFGGHWLSFFPKPVYWVMSRKADQPYVEYNKEYGKVYHIADKAEMLQLLKDEKGLTWTAHPRTKGSVNTPDAYNKEAFFLSDRFMGAAWKAMPADLSQPRLGKRVLDLMDDMNNWGVKKSVICEADLFTITPQNEMYAHMNVNYLMLDQLPAYKDGWQPILDAMQHGKFFVSTGEVLMPKLKINGQVSGGQVQLGANGMADIELQLTWTFPMNFVEIVSGDGKQVYREKVSLKDTEAFGERNFHFKSKLAGRKWVRIEAWDIAANGAFSQTFWL
;
A
#
# COMPACT_ATOMS: atom_id res chain seq x y z
N MET A 1 18.60 16.34 -47.16
CA MET A 1 17.28 16.41 -46.49
C MET A 1 17.52 16.43 -44.98
N LYS A 2 16.94 17.43 -44.30
CA LYS A 2 17.32 17.89 -42.96
C LYS A 2 16.79 16.94 -41.86
N PHE A 3 17.66 16.58 -40.93
CA PHE A 3 17.27 16.02 -39.63
C PHE A 3 16.51 17.10 -38.83
N HIS A 4 15.37 16.73 -38.23
CA HIS A 4 14.67 17.59 -37.26
C HIS A 4 14.91 17.03 -35.86
N LEU A 5 15.71 17.77 -35.08
CA LEU A 5 15.77 17.67 -33.62
C LEU A 5 14.39 18.07 -33.07
N LEU A 6 13.75 17.19 -32.32
CA LEU A 6 12.62 17.55 -31.47
C LEU A 6 13.13 18.17 -30.17
N SER A 7 13.01 19.49 -30.09
CA SER A 7 13.24 20.28 -28.89
C SER A 7 12.13 20.01 -27.88
N VAL A 8 12.48 19.44 -26.71
CA VAL A 8 11.59 19.38 -25.56
C VAL A 8 11.49 20.80 -24.98
N LEU A 9 10.33 21.45 -25.14
CA LEU A 9 10.07 22.73 -24.47
C LEU A 9 9.93 22.48 -22.97
N ALA A 10 10.94 22.88 -22.20
CA ALA A 10 10.82 23.02 -20.76
C ALA A 10 9.90 24.21 -20.46
N VAL A 11 8.71 23.93 -19.94
CA VAL A 11 7.81 24.95 -19.39
C VAL A 11 8.42 25.45 -18.08
N CYS A 12 8.93 26.69 -18.08
CA CYS A 12 9.37 27.39 -16.88
C CYS A 12 8.15 27.67 -15.98
N MET A 13 7.90 26.81 -15.00
CA MET A 13 7.08 27.18 -13.85
C MET A 13 7.92 28.08 -12.94
N SER A 14 7.42 29.27 -12.62
CA SER A 14 8.01 30.15 -11.61
C SER A 14 8.01 29.43 -10.25
N VAL A 15 9.19 29.00 -9.81
CA VAL A 15 9.37 28.36 -8.50
C VAL A 15 9.19 29.44 -7.42
N PRO A 16 8.29 29.28 -6.45
CA PRO A 16 8.26 30.17 -5.29
C PRO A 16 9.64 30.22 -4.63
N SER A 17 10.09 31.39 -4.22
CA SER A 17 11.35 31.58 -3.50
C SER A 17 11.25 30.98 -2.09
N TYR A 18 11.33 29.66 -1.99
CA TYR A 18 11.41 28.95 -0.71
C TYR A 18 12.78 29.21 -0.07
N ALA A 19 12.79 29.39 1.26
CA ALA A 19 14.02 29.42 2.03
C ALA A 19 14.88 28.19 1.69
N GLN A 20 16.13 28.41 1.31
CA GLN A 20 16.96 27.34 0.76
C GLN A 20 17.74 26.62 1.86
N PRO A 21 17.88 25.29 1.79
CA PRO A 21 18.74 24.57 2.71
C PRO A 21 20.20 25.02 2.52
N THR A 22 20.91 25.16 3.64
CA THR A 22 22.32 25.53 3.69
C THR A 22 23.15 24.32 4.11
N VAL A 23 24.25 24.12 3.38
CA VAL A 23 25.17 23.00 3.59
C VAL A 23 26.55 23.60 3.83
N THR A 24 27.11 23.34 5.01
CA THR A 24 28.41 23.88 5.39
C THR A 24 29.33 22.73 5.79
N ARG A 25 30.48 22.61 5.15
CA ARG A 25 31.52 21.64 5.51
C ARG A 25 32.66 22.35 6.22
N GLN A 26 33.02 21.88 7.40
CA GLN A 26 34.17 22.35 8.17
C GLN A 26 34.95 21.13 8.67
N GLN A 27 36.19 20.95 8.20
CA GLN A 27 37.02 19.79 8.53
C GLN A 27 36.27 18.46 8.26
N GLN A 28 36.08 17.64 9.29
CA GLN A 28 35.35 16.37 9.27
C GLN A 28 33.88 16.50 9.69
N GLN A 29 33.34 17.72 9.74
CA GLN A 29 31.92 17.94 10.05
C GLN A 29 31.18 18.53 8.84
N LEU A 30 29.95 18.03 8.65
CA LEU A 30 29.02 18.52 7.65
C LEU A 30 27.75 18.97 8.36
N SER A 31 27.39 20.24 8.24
CA SER A 31 26.15 20.78 8.78
C SER A 31 25.13 20.98 7.68
N ILE A 32 23.94 20.42 7.88
CA ILE A 32 22.77 20.62 7.04
C ILE A 32 21.75 21.40 7.84
N ASN A 33 21.28 22.52 7.32
CA ASN A 33 20.24 23.33 7.91
C ASN A 33 19.14 23.53 6.86
N TRP A 34 17.90 23.12 7.16
CA TRP A 34 16.79 23.17 6.22
C TRP A 34 15.52 23.76 6.87
N PRO A 35 14.62 24.36 6.07
CA PRO A 35 13.33 24.83 6.57
C PRO A 35 12.50 23.62 7.02
N ALA A 36 12.11 23.60 8.28
CA ALA A 36 11.36 22.51 8.90
C ALA A 36 9.85 22.79 8.98
N GLY A 37 9.36 23.79 8.24
CA GLY A 37 7.98 24.27 8.34
C GLY A 37 7.75 25.14 9.57
N ASN A 38 6.55 25.72 9.68
CA ASN A 38 6.11 26.56 10.82
C ASN A 38 7.11 27.68 11.20
N ALA A 39 7.74 28.30 10.19
CA ALA A 39 8.78 29.32 10.36
C ALA A 39 9.99 28.90 11.22
N GLN A 40 10.27 27.60 11.31
CA GLN A 40 11.42 27.04 12.00
C GLN A 40 12.37 26.35 11.03
N ASN A 41 13.64 26.27 11.43
CA ASN A 41 14.65 25.49 10.72
C ASN A 41 15.03 24.29 11.58
N ALA A 42 15.34 23.18 10.93
CA ALA A 42 16.01 22.05 11.58
C ALA A 42 17.47 22.00 11.12
N LYS A 43 18.32 21.47 12.00
CA LYS A 43 19.75 21.37 11.76
C LYS A 43 20.27 20.00 12.17
N VAL A 44 21.02 19.38 11.28
CA VAL A 44 21.83 18.20 11.58
C VAL A 44 23.31 18.56 11.43
N VAL A 45 24.12 18.12 12.40
CA VAL A 45 25.58 18.14 12.30
C VAL A 45 26.06 16.69 12.22
N ILE A 46 26.63 16.34 11.07
CA ILE A 46 27.18 15.03 10.77
C ILE A 46 28.67 15.05 11.10
N ASP A 47 29.15 14.06 11.86
CA ASP A 47 30.57 13.83 12.13
C ASP A 47 31.09 12.65 11.29
N LEU A 48 32.02 12.97 10.39
CA LEU A 48 32.64 12.04 9.45
C LEU A 48 33.88 11.34 10.04
N ALA A 49 34.28 11.67 11.27
CA ALA A 49 35.34 10.93 11.96
C ALA A 49 34.88 9.50 12.25
N GLU A 50 35.76 8.52 11.95
CA GLU A 50 35.43 7.09 11.94
C GLU A 50 34.91 6.57 13.29
N LYS A 51 35.46 7.07 14.40
CA LYS A 51 35.16 6.57 15.75
C LYS A 51 34.05 7.35 16.47
N HIS A 52 33.59 8.46 15.90
CA HIS A 52 32.53 9.27 16.50
C HIS A 52 31.16 8.82 15.99
N PRO A 53 30.07 9.06 16.73
CA PRO A 53 28.72 8.87 16.21
C PRO A 53 28.45 9.72 14.97
N LEU A 54 27.66 9.21 14.02
CA LEU A 54 27.35 9.91 12.76
C LEU A 54 26.64 11.23 13.01
N PHE A 55 25.62 11.24 13.85
CA PHE A 55 24.90 12.45 14.21
C PHE A 55 25.49 13.01 15.50
N LYS A 56 26.33 14.04 15.36
CA LYS A 56 26.85 14.79 16.51
C LYS A 56 25.71 15.51 17.23
N SER A 57 24.80 16.13 16.49
CA SER A 57 23.63 16.81 17.02
C SER A 57 22.52 16.94 15.98
N ILE A 58 21.29 16.86 16.44
CA ILE A 58 20.07 17.12 15.68
C ILE A 58 19.24 18.14 16.47
N SER A 59 18.82 19.22 15.81
CA SER A 59 18.14 20.35 16.42
C SER A 59 16.91 20.78 15.61
N LEU A 60 15.92 21.32 16.32
CA LEU A 60 14.73 21.96 15.73
C LEU A 60 14.58 23.34 16.34
N GLY A 61 14.82 24.39 15.55
CA GLY A 61 14.99 25.74 16.04
C GLY A 61 16.19 25.84 17.00
N PRO A 62 16.07 26.54 18.14
CA PRO A 62 17.14 26.62 19.14
C PRO A 62 17.27 25.35 20.01
N GLN A 63 16.31 24.42 19.96
CA GLN A 63 16.31 23.22 20.79
C GLN A 63 17.20 22.12 20.19
N GLN A 64 18.06 21.51 21.01
CA GLN A 64 18.73 20.26 20.65
C GLN A 64 17.79 19.10 20.99
N ILE A 65 17.35 18.38 19.96
CA ILE A 65 16.45 17.23 20.10
C ILE A 65 17.21 16.03 20.63
N THR A 66 18.37 15.73 20.03
CA THR A 66 19.25 14.64 20.45
C THR A 66 20.66 14.82 19.84
N GLY A 67 21.65 14.11 20.35
CA GLY A 67 23.00 14.08 19.79
C GLY A 67 23.77 12.82 20.16
N ASN A 68 24.95 12.66 19.55
CA ASN A 68 25.83 11.50 19.71
C ASN A 68 25.13 10.16 19.42
N ILE A 69 24.43 10.10 18.28
CA ILE A 69 23.68 8.92 17.85
C ILE A 69 24.14 8.43 16.48
N ASP A 70 24.00 7.13 16.23
CA ASP A 70 24.25 6.47 14.95
C ASP A 70 22.96 5.88 14.39
N PRO A 71 22.74 5.93 13.07
CA PRO A 71 21.77 5.04 12.45
C PRO A 71 22.31 3.60 12.49
N ALA A 72 21.45 2.66 12.80
CA ALA A 72 21.77 1.24 12.84
C ALA A 72 20.79 0.45 11.98
N PHE A 73 21.30 -0.60 11.33
CA PHE A 73 20.50 -1.51 10.50
C PHE A 73 20.96 -2.95 10.75
N VAL A 74 20.00 -3.88 10.73
CA VAL A 74 20.25 -5.31 10.69
C VAL A 74 19.57 -5.86 9.44
N LEU A 75 20.35 -6.42 8.52
CA LEU A 75 19.86 -7.06 7.30
C LEU A 75 19.77 -8.57 7.53
N THR A 76 18.57 -9.13 7.39
CA THR A 76 18.37 -10.58 7.36
C THR A 76 18.25 -11.04 5.91
N ILE A 77 19.08 -12.01 5.53
CA ILE A 77 19.17 -12.54 4.16
C ILE A 77 18.71 -14.00 4.19
N GLY A 78 17.69 -14.31 3.40
CA GLY A 78 17.22 -15.65 3.10
C GLY A 78 17.22 -15.91 1.59
N GLU A 79 16.47 -16.94 1.18
CA GLU A 79 16.44 -17.41 -0.21
C GLU A 79 15.02 -17.62 -0.74
N ARG A 80 14.75 -17.08 -1.92
CA ARG A 80 13.50 -17.22 -2.65
C ARG A 80 13.46 -18.54 -3.41
N ASP A 81 12.29 -19.16 -3.44
CA ASP A 81 12.01 -20.24 -4.38
C ASP A 81 11.51 -19.63 -5.70
N LEU A 82 12.44 -19.35 -6.62
CA LEU A 82 12.11 -18.79 -7.93
C LEU A 82 11.62 -19.85 -8.93
N VAL A 83 11.53 -21.12 -8.52
CA VAL A 83 11.21 -22.23 -9.42
C VAL A 83 9.77 -22.68 -9.27
N SER A 84 9.28 -22.83 -8.03
CA SER A 84 7.99 -23.47 -7.80
C SER A 84 6.80 -22.69 -8.34
N GLN A 85 6.83 -21.35 -8.34
CA GLN A 85 5.72 -20.52 -8.82
C GLN A 85 6.15 -19.16 -9.36
N ASN A 86 5.91 -18.90 -10.65
CA ASN A 86 5.98 -17.57 -11.28
C ASN A 86 7.20 -16.69 -10.90
N SER A 87 8.37 -17.29 -10.66
CA SER A 87 9.62 -16.58 -10.36
C SER A 87 9.46 -15.54 -9.23
N TRP A 88 9.89 -14.29 -9.44
CA TRP A 88 9.81 -13.21 -8.46
C TRP A 88 8.38 -12.82 -8.02
N ASN A 89 7.34 -13.32 -8.69
CA ASN A 89 5.94 -13.15 -8.29
C ASN A 89 5.44 -14.20 -7.29
N ILE A 90 6.29 -15.15 -6.87
CA ILE A 90 5.90 -16.15 -5.87
C ILE A 90 5.42 -15.49 -4.57
N PHE A 91 4.26 -15.94 -4.09
CA PHE A 91 3.74 -15.62 -2.77
C PHE A 91 3.80 -16.81 -1.82
N PHE A 92 3.47 -18.03 -2.30
CA PHE A 92 3.51 -19.26 -1.50
C PHE A 92 4.95 -19.77 -1.28
N ASP A 93 5.83 -18.89 -0.80
CA ASP A 93 7.22 -19.16 -0.50
C ASP A 93 7.42 -19.15 1.02
N LYS A 94 8.07 -20.18 1.56
CA LYS A 94 8.34 -20.37 3.01
C LYS A 94 9.77 -19.99 3.37
N VAL A 95 10.14 -18.74 3.13
CA VAL A 95 11.51 -18.24 3.35
C VAL A 95 12.03 -18.47 4.78
N PRO A 96 11.24 -18.27 5.86
CA PRO A 96 11.74 -18.43 7.23
C PRO A 96 12.14 -19.88 7.58
N ASN A 97 11.63 -20.86 6.84
CA ASN A 97 11.96 -22.28 7.02
C ASN A 97 13.23 -22.70 6.27
N LYS A 98 13.80 -21.81 5.46
CA LYS A 98 15.07 -22.03 4.75
C LYS A 98 16.23 -21.40 5.53
N PRO A 99 17.49 -21.79 5.24
CA PRO A 99 18.65 -21.13 5.83
C PRO A 99 18.62 -19.62 5.59
N HIS A 100 18.77 -18.87 6.69
CA HIS A 100 18.84 -17.42 6.66
C HIS A 100 19.80 -16.91 7.75
N GLN A 101 20.36 -15.73 7.56
CA GLN A 101 21.29 -15.13 8.51
C GLN A 101 21.10 -13.62 8.58
N SER A 102 21.28 -13.06 9.79
CA SER A 102 21.23 -11.62 10.03
C SER A 102 22.62 -11.04 10.21
N TYR A 103 22.83 -9.85 9.63
CA TYR A 103 24.09 -9.13 9.63
C TYR A 103 23.87 -7.66 10.00
N PRO A 104 24.64 -7.08 10.93
CA PRO A 104 24.64 -5.64 11.11
C PRO A 104 25.24 -4.96 9.87
N ILE A 105 24.63 -3.87 9.39
CA ILE A 105 25.22 -3.08 8.31
C ILE A 105 26.36 -2.24 8.88
N THR A 106 27.56 -2.42 8.32
CA THR A 106 28.73 -1.60 8.66
C THR A 106 28.73 -0.33 7.82
N ILE A 107 28.92 0.82 8.46
CA ILE A 107 28.98 2.14 7.81
C ILE A 107 30.41 2.67 7.89
N LYS A 108 31.10 2.81 6.76
CA LYS A 108 32.40 3.48 6.69
C LYS A 108 32.20 4.92 6.20
N LYS A 109 32.66 5.91 6.95
CA LYS A 109 32.49 7.34 6.65
C LYS A 109 33.61 7.91 5.76
N SER A 110 34.12 7.12 4.82
CA SER A 110 35.26 7.48 3.98
C SER A 110 34.91 8.39 2.79
N SER A 111 33.63 8.45 2.43
CA SER A 111 33.13 9.31 1.36
C SER A 111 31.82 9.96 1.77
N VAL A 112 31.62 11.20 1.31
CA VAL A 112 30.39 11.96 1.47
C VAL A 112 30.12 12.74 0.19
N ASP A 113 28.89 12.69 -0.28
CA ASP A 113 28.38 13.52 -1.38
C ASP A 113 27.10 14.23 -0.92
N VAL A 114 26.85 15.42 -1.47
CA VAL A 114 25.65 16.19 -1.17
C VAL A 114 25.01 16.68 -2.46
N LYS A 115 23.77 16.29 -2.68
CA LYS A 115 22.98 16.67 -3.85
C LYS A 115 21.69 17.37 -3.40
N LYS A 116 21.32 18.43 -4.12
CA LYS A 116 19.98 19.01 -4.06
C LYS A 116 19.11 18.43 -5.17
N GLU A 117 17.88 18.08 -4.86
CA GLU A 117 16.91 17.56 -5.82
C GLU A 117 15.51 18.06 -5.48
N GLY A 118 15.02 19.05 -6.25
CA GLY A 118 13.76 19.72 -5.95
C GLY A 118 13.75 20.37 -4.57
N SER A 119 12.78 19.99 -3.73
CA SER A 119 12.61 20.46 -2.34
C SER A 119 13.45 19.68 -1.32
N ARG A 120 14.47 18.92 -1.77
CA ARG A 120 15.19 17.97 -0.93
C ARG A 120 16.70 18.15 -0.99
N THR A 121 17.35 17.89 0.13
CA THR A 121 18.81 17.73 0.22
C THR A 121 19.12 16.29 0.58
N ILE A 122 19.94 15.63 -0.24
CA ILE A 122 20.35 14.24 -0.07
C ILE A 122 21.85 14.25 0.26
N VAL A 123 22.22 13.59 1.36
CA VAL A 123 23.61 13.33 1.74
C VAL A 123 23.87 11.84 1.62
N SER A 124 24.80 11.45 0.77
CA SER A 124 25.21 10.05 0.59
C SER A 124 26.54 9.81 1.30
N ILE A 125 26.61 8.79 2.16
CA ILE A 125 27.77 8.48 3.00
C ILE A 125 28.13 7.01 2.81
N GLY A 126 29.40 6.70 2.58
CA GLY A 126 29.78 5.31 2.41
C GLY A 126 31.28 5.01 2.25
N PRO A 127 31.59 3.74 1.99
CA PRO A 127 30.65 2.65 1.66
C PRO A 127 29.90 2.07 2.88
N ILE A 128 28.75 1.45 2.63
CA ILE A 128 28.07 0.57 3.59
C ILE A 128 28.02 -0.87 3.08
N MET A 129 28.06 -1.85 3.98
CA MET A 129 28.11 -3.28 3.62
C MET A 129 27.44 -4.18 4.66
N ALA A 130 26.83 -5.27 4.20
CA ALA A 130 26.40 -6.42 5.02
C ALA A 130 26.43 -7.69 4.16
N ALA A 131 27.21 -8.69 4.58
CA ALA A 131 27.50 -9.86 3.75
C ALA A 131 27.92 -9.45 2.33
N ASN A 132 27.22 -9.94 1.30
CA ASN A 132 27.49 -9.63 -0.11
C ASN A 132 26.74 -8.40 -0.63
N PHE A 133 25.97 -7.72 0.22
CA PHE A 133 25.33 -6.45 -0.13
C PHE A 133 26.27 -5.26 0.10
N LYS A 134 26.28 -4.33 -0.85
CA LYS A 134 27.10 -3.11 -0.80
C LYS A 134 26.32 -1.91 -1.32
N GLY A 135 26.65 -0.72 -0.81
CA GLY A 135 26.10 0.53 -1.33
C GLY A 135 26.46 1.73 -0.46
N VAL A 136 25.48 2.63 -0.25
CA VAL A 136 25.65 3.88 0.50
C VAL A 136 24.49 4.11 1.48
N LEU A 137 24.77 4.85 2.55
CA LEU A 137 23.77 5.43 3.42
C LEU A 137 23.29 6.74 2.80
N GLU A 138 21.99 6.92 2.61
CA GLU A 138 21.40 8.19 2.19
C GLU A 138 20.60 8.83 3.32
N LEU A 139 20.88 10.11 3.57
CA LEU A 139 20.11 10.97 4.46
C LEU A 139 19.37 12.00 3.61
N THR A 140 18.04 11.99 3.63
CA THR A 140 17.21 12.91 2.84
C THR A 140 16.46 13.86 3.76
N PHE A 141 16.71 15.15 3.61
CA PHE A 141 16.05 16.23 4.34
C PHE A 141 15.00 16.89 3.45
N TYR A 142 13.77 17.00 3.95
CA TYR A 142 12.61 17.51 3.18
C TYR A 142 12.29 18.95 3.60
N ASN A 143 12.42 19.91 2.68
CA ASN A 143 12.06 21.29 2.97
C ASN A 143 10.56 21.40 3.31
N GLY A 144 10.23 22.33 4.20
CA GLY A 144 8.87 22.57 4.69
C GLY A 144 8.41 21.59 5.77
N SER A 145 9.26 20.64 6.19
CA SER A 145 8.90 19.60 7.16
C SER A 145 10.05 19.27 8.13
N PRO A 146 9.79 19.00 9.42
CA PRO A 146 10.80 18.48 10.34
C PRO A 146 11.09 16.98 10.11
N LEU A 147 10.54 16.41 9.05
CA LEU A 147 10.79 15.05 8.57
C LEU A 147 12.15 14.95 7.87
N PHE A 148 12.86 13.86 8.12
CA PHE A 148 13.96 13.40 7.27
C PHE A 148 13.94 11.87 7.17
N ASN A 149 14.58 11.32 6.15
CA ASN A 149 14.64 9.88 5.89
C ASN A 149 16.09 9.40 5.96
N ILE A 150 16.27 8.20 6.52
CA ILE A 150 17.55 7.50 6.55
C ILE A 150 17.36 6.19 5.79
N ALA A 151 18.19 5.95 4.77
CA ALA A 151 18.12 4.75 3.96
C ALA A 151 19.49 4.08 3.79
N ALA A 152 19.58 2.80 4.08
CA ALA A 152 20.65 1.96 3.55
C ALA A 152 20.27 1.53 2.12
N VAL A 153 20.90 2.14 1.11
CA VAL A 153 20.69 1.82 -0.30
C VAL A 153 21.74 0.81 -0.72
N ILE A 154 21.34 -0.45 -0.84
CA ILE A 154 22.26 -1.58 -1.03
C ILE A 154 21.84 -2.46 -2.20
N SER A 155 22.80 -3.14 -2.81
CA SER A 155 22.56 -4.10 -3.89
C SER A 155 23.46 -5.32 -3.75
N THR A 156 23.04 -6.42 -4.35
CA THR A 156 23.82 -7.66 -4.50
C THR A 156 23.75 -8.13 -5.95
N GLN A 157 24.71 -8.95 -6.38
CA GLN A 157 24.65 -9.66 -7.67
C GLN A 157 24.16 -11.12 -7.50
N GLU A 158 23.96 -11.55 -6.25
CA GLU A 158 23.49 -12.90 -5.97
C GLU A 158 22.03 -13.08 -6.42
N GLN A 159 21.75 -14.27 -6.94
CA GLN A 159 20.42 -14.66 -7.38
C GLN A 159 19.54 -15.06 -6.19
N ALA A 160 18.22 -15.04 -6.41
CA ALA A 160 17.22 -15.60 -5.50
C ALA A 160 17.29 -15.10 -4.04
N LYS A 161 17.77 -13.87 -3.79
CA LYS A 161 17.80 -13.35 -2.42
C LYS A 161 16.44 -12.83 -1.98
N ALA A 162 16.11 -13.21 -0.74
CA ALA A 162 15.00 -12.66 0.03
C ALA A 162 15.58 -11.84 1.19
N ILE A 163 14.98 -10.69 1.51
CA ILE A 163 15.49 -9.86 2.60
C ILE A 163 14.39 -9.39 3.56
N LEU A 164 14.79 -9.20 4.81
CA LEU A 164 14.11 -8.36 5.81
C LEU A 164 15.14 -7.41 6.42
N PHE A 165 14.69 -6.30 6.99
CA PHE A 165 15.54 -5.38 7.70
C PHE A 165 14.90 -4.81 8.97
N ASP A 166 15.73 -4.63 9.99
CA ASP A 166 15.45 -3.82 11.16
C ASP A 166 16.28 -2.54 11.04
N ALA A 167 15.77 -1.41 11.55
CA ALA A 167 16.49 -0.14 11.48
C ALA A 167 16.14 0.78 12.64
N GLY A 168 17.04 1.69 13.01
CA GLY A 168 16.77 2.64 14.09
C GLY A 168 17.91 3.59 14.38
N LEU A 169 17.79 4.27 15.52
CA LEU A 169 18.79 5.18 16.07
C LEU A 169 19.33 4.58 17.36
N VAL A 170 20.66 4.60 17.52
CA VAL A 170 21.33 4.09 18.71
C VAL A 170 22.34 5.07 19.27
N SER A 171 22.56 5.02 20.58
CA SER A 171 23.60 5.78 21.27
C SER A 171 24.29 4.92 22.32
N ARG A 172 25.60 5.11 22.45
CA ARG A 172 26.37 4.56 23.59
C ARG A 172 26.23 5.41 24.85
N GLN A 173 25.75 6.65 24.70
CA GLN A 173 25.55 7.62 25.77
C GLN A 173 24.26 8.40 25.46
N PRO A 174 23.08 7.75 25.49
CA PRO A 174 21.83 8.36 25.09
C PRO A 174 21.53 9.60 25.96
N ASP A 175 21.10 10.69 25.33
CA ASP A 175 20.60 11.89 26.01
C ASP A 175 19.08 11.87 26.23
N TRP A 176 18.45 10.72 25.95
CA TRP A 176 17.02 10.46 26.09
C TRP A 176 16.63 10.17 27.53
N GLN A 177 15.47 10.68 27.94
CA GLN A 177 14.89 10.49 29.27
C GLN A 177 13.78 9.44 29.26
N LYS A 178 12.97 9.41 28.20
CA LYS A 178 11.85 8.49 28.04
C LYS A 178 11.77 7.94 26.63
N ILE A 179 11.19 6.76 26.52
CA ILE A 179 10.69 6.19 25.28
C ILE A 179 9.16 6.28 25.31
N SER A 180 8.56 6.76 24.23
CA SER A 180 7.11 6.93 24.10
C SER A 180 6.58 6.21 22.87
N TRP A 181 5.39 5.62 22.95
CA TRP A 181 4.72 4.96 21.83
C TRP A 181 3.21 4.98 22.04
N VAL A 182 2.43 4.79 20.97
CA VAL A 182 0.99 4.57 21.09
C VAL A 182 0.73 3.08 21.00
N ASN A 183 0.04 2.49 21.98
CA ASN A 183 -0.32 1.07 21.94
C ASN A 183 -1.47 0.79 20.95
N THR A 184 -1.79 -0.47 20.71
CA THR A 184 -2.89 -0.86 19.80
C THR A 184 -4.28 -0.39 20.25
N GLY A 185 -4.45 -0.03 21.53
CA GLY A 185 -5.65 0.61 22.08
C GLY A 185 -5.68 2.14 21.90
N ASP A 186 -4.80 2.72 21.07
CA ASP A 186 -4.68 4.15 20.80
C ASP A 186 -4.36 5.01 22.04
N SER A 187 -3.64 4.45 23.01
CA SER A 187 -3.22 5.13 24.23
C SER A 187 -1.71 5.37 24.26
N LEU A 188 -1.30 6.59 24.58
CA LEU A 188 0.10 6.96 24.76
C LEU A 188 0.69 6.21 25.97
N GLN A 189 1.80 5.52 25.72
CA GLN A 189 2.60 4.79 26.70
C GLN A 189 3.97 5.45 26.81
N GLN A 190 4.58 5.36 28.00
CA GLN A 190 5.93 5.87 28.26
C GLN A 190 6.73 4.91 29.14
N ALA A 191 8.04 4.85 28.90
CA ALA A 191 9.00 4.16 29.75
C ALA A 191 10.23 5.04 29.98
N THR A 192 10.77 5.06 31.20
CA THR A 192 12.03 5.76 31.50
C THR A 192 13.20 5.02 30.86
N VAL A 193 14.13 5.76 30.25
CA VAL A 193 15.35 5.20 29.68
C VAL A 193 16.26 4.71 30.80
N THR A 194 16.51 3.40 30.82
CA THR A 194 17.42 2.74 31.75
C THR A 194 18.50 2.02 30.95
N SER A 195 19.76 2.44 31.08
CA SER A 195 20.86 1.96 30.21
C SER A 195 21.15 0.46 30.31
N SER A 196 20.73 -0.18 31.41
CA SER A 196 20.82 -1.63 31.62
C SER A 196 19.67 -2.42 30.97
N ASP A 197 18.62 -1.78 30.46
CA ASP A 197 17.51 -2.49 29.82
C ASP A 197 18.01 -3.21 28.57
N THR A 198 17.64 -4.48 28.44
CA THR A 198 17.79 -5.22 27.19
C THR A 198 16.73 -4.78 26.19
N ALA A 199 17.04 -4.94 24.90
CA ALA A 199 16.10 -4.64 23.85
C ALA A 199 14.81 -5.48 23.96
N ARG A 200 13.67 -4.82 23.76
CA ARG A 200 12.34 -5.46 23.70
C ARG A 200 11.54 -4.93 22.52
N ASN A 201 10.63 -5.76 22.02
CA ASN A 201 9.75 -5.43 20.91
C ASN A 201 8.39 -4.95 21.45
N LEU A 202 7.72 -4.06 20.73
CA LEU A 202 6.46 -3.44 21.15
C LEU A 202 5.37 -3.56 20.10
N SER A 203 4.17 -3.96 20.55
CA SER A 203 2.94 -3.77 19.77
C SER A 203 2.52 -2.30 19.83
N VAL A 204 2.47 -1.66 18.67
CA VAL A 204 2.22 -0.21 18.56
C VAL A 204 1.20 0.09 17.47
N LYS A 205 0.43 1.17 17.64
CA LYS A 205 -0.34 1.80 16.56
C LYS A 205 0.54 2.82 15.83
N TYR A 206 0.20 3.17 14.58
CA TYR A 206 0.94 4.09 13.71
C TYR A 206 2.38 3.66 13.37
N ARG A 207 2.75 2.41 13.69
CA ARG A 207 4.07 1.82 13.43
C ARG A 207 5.25 2.67 13.95
N ALA A 208 5.06 3.40 15.05
CA ALA A 208 5.98 4.45 15.47
C ALA A 208 6.42 4.34 16.92
N ILE A 209 7.65 4.81 17.18
CA ILE A 209 8.24 4.93 18.52
C ILE A 209 9.02 6.24 18.62
N ALA A 210 9.06 6.84 19.81
CA ALA A 210 9.72 8.12 20.06
C ALA A 210 10.75 7.98 21.18
N ALA A 211 11.87 8.70 21.03
CA ALA A 211 12.82 8.95 22.09
C ALA A 211 12.72 10.42 22.51
N ASP A 212 12.36 10.63 23.76
CA ASP A 212 12.12 11.95 24.34
C ASP A 212 13.37 12.41 25.08
N GLY A 213 14.00 13.46 24.56
CA GLY A 213 15.08 14.19 25.22
C GLY A 213 14.55 15.30 26.13
N LYS A 214 15.46 16.12 26.66
CA LYS A 214 15.11 17.25 27.55
C LYS A 214 14.36 18.39 26.85
N GLN A 215 14.55 18.56 25.53
CA GLN A 215 14.09 19.73 24.79
C GLN A 215 13.21 19.38 23.58
N GLY A 216 12.83 18.11 23.45
CA GLY A 216 11.98 17.61 22.36
C GLY A 216 12.23 16.13 22.11
N SER A 217 11.63 15.62 21.03
CA SER A 217 11.58 14.20 20.72
C SER A 217 11.96 13.93 19.28
N VAL A 218 12.58 12.77 19.05
CA VAL A 218 12.74 12.18 17.72
C VAL A 218 11.86 10.94 17.61
N MET A 219 10.95 10.95 16.65
CA MET A 219 10.07 9.81 16.36
C MET A 219 10.65 9.02 15.19
N VAL A 220 10.59 7.69 15.25
CA VAL A 220 11.06 6.74 14.24
C VAL A 220 9.90 5.89 13.76
N PHE A 221 9.69 5.82 12.46
CA PHE A 221 8.60 5.06 11.83
C PHE A 221 8.94 4.67 10.38
N PRO A 222 8.34 3.60 9.83
CA PRO A 222 8.60 3.16 8.47
C PRO A 222 7.68 3.86 7.44
N PRO A 223 7.94 3.72 6.13
CA PRO A 223 6.88 3.87 5.12
C PRO A 223 5.63 3.06 5.52
N PRO A 224 4.41 3.64 5.47
CA PRO A 224 3.22 3.05 6.09
C PRO A 224 2.78 1.73 5.43
N HIS A 225 3.04 1.55 4.14
CA HIS A 225 2.65 0.35 3.39
C HIS A 225 3.86 -0.45 2.86
N GLN A 226 4.85 0.21 2.25
CA GLN A 226 5.99 -0.47 1.61
C GLN A 226 6.83 -1.31 2.57
N TYR A 227 6.84 -0.99 3.85
CA TYR A 227 7.63 -1.71 4.85
C TYR A 227 7.10 -3.10 5.20
N PHE A 228 5.89 -3.43 4.76
CA PHE A 228 5.23 -4.68 5.11
C PHE A 228 5.40 -5.69 3.99
N TYR A 229 6.01 -6.83 4.29
CA TYR A 229 5.97 -7.96 3.37
C TYR A 229 4.56 -8.57 3.38
N PRO A 230 4.07 -9.11 2.26
CA PRO A 230 2.69 -9.51 2.14
C PRO A 230 2.42 -10.77 2.96
N LEU A 231 1.32 -10.75 3.71
CA LEU A 231 0.79 -11.84 4.53
C LEU A 231 -0.70 -12.04 4.23
N ASP A 232 -1.25 -13.16 4.72
CA ASP A 232 -2.70 -13.43 4.71
C ASP A 232 -3.37 -12.86 5.98
N GLU A 233 -2.58 -12.55 7.01
CA GLU A 233 -3.02 -11.90 8.24
C GLU A 233 -2.38 -10.52 8.40
N ALA A 234 -3.10 -9.61 9.07
CA ALA A 234 -2.63 -8.27 9.39
C ALA A 234 -2.21 -8.14 10.87
N PHE A 235 -1.61 -9.17 11.46
CA PHE A 235 -1.25 -9.14 12.88
C PHE A 235 -0.31 -7.97 13.22
N ASN A 236 -0.46 -7.41 14.42
CA ASN A 236 0.54 -6.51 14.96
C ASN A 236 1.75 -7.31 15.47
N LEU A 237 2.71 -7.55 14.58
CA LEU A 237 3.90 -8.36 14.84
C LEU A 237 4.97 -7.61 15.62
N GLN A 238 4.59 -6.64 16.46
CA GLN A 238 5.48 -5.83 17.28
C GLN A 238 6.56 -5.09 16.46
N PHE A 239 6.11 -4.19 15.58
CA PHE A 239 6.94 -3.58 14.54
C PHE A 239 7.99 -2.56 15.02
N THR A 240 8.07 -2.30 16.33
CA THR A 240 9.07 -1.38 16.90
C THR A 240 9.82 -2.03 18.06
N TRP A 241 10.97 -1.47 18.39
CA TRP A 241 11.81 -1.92 19.49
C TRP A 241 12.48 -0.75 20.22
N TYR A 242 12.84 -0.97 21.48
CA TYR A 242 13.77 -0.11 22.22
C TYR A 242 14.60 -0.91 23.21
N GLY A 243 15.74 -0.35 23.64
CA GLY A 243 16.62 -0.90 24.67
C GLY A 243 18.05 -1.07 24.19
N ASN A 244 18.90 -1.67 25.03
CA ASN A 244 20.31 -1.86 24.76
C ASN A 244 20.61 -3.18 24.05
N GLN A 245 21.69 -3.20 23.27
CA GLN A 245 22.22 -4.39 22.58
C GLN A 245 21.16 -5.07 21.70
N TYR A 246 20.49 -4.31 20.82
CA TYR A 246 19.44 -4.85 19.97
C TYR A 246 19.92 -6.07 19.19
N ARG A 247 19.21 -7.19 19.37
CA ARG A 247 19.52 -8.53 18.82
C ARG A 247 20.94 -9.03 19.12
N GLN A 248 21.62 -8.47 20.13
CA GLN A 248 23.05 -8.69 20.40
C GLN A 248 23.95 -8.37 19.19
N MET A 249 23.48 -7.55 18.25
CA MET A 249 24.17 -7.18 17.02
C MET A 249 24.43 -5.69 16.92
N VAL A 250 23.63 -4.86 17.60
CA VAL A 250 23.74 -3.41 17.56
C VAL A 250 24.14 -2.88 18.93
N ASN A 251 25.34 -2.30 19.02
CA ASN A 251 25.89 -1.82 20.28
C ASN A 251 25.34 -0.44 20.67
N GLY A 252 24.74 -0.34 21.85
CA GLY A 252 24.18 0.88 22.42
C GLY A 252 22.69 0.76 22.72
N TYR A 253 22.17 1.75 23.45
CA TYR A 253 20.74 1.90 23.71
C TYR A 253 20.08 2.56 22.50
N GLY A 254 18.93 2.04 22.06
CA GLY A 254 18.29 2.50 20.84
C GLY A 254 16.77 2.48 20.85
N ILE A 255 16.22 3.05 19.79
CA ILE A 255 14.84 2.87 19.34
C ILE A 255 14.85 2.56 17.85
N GLY A 256 13.85 1.81 17.37
CA GLY A 256 13.74 1.55 15.94
C GLY A 256 12.50 0.79 15.50
N ILE A 257 12.47 0.52 14.20
CA ILE A 257 11.52 -0.37 13.53
C ILE A 257 12.17 -1.75 13.36
N ARG A 258 11.33 -2.79 13.32
CA ARG A 258 11.76 -4.15 13.05
C ARG A 258 10.76 -4.95 12.23
N GLN A 259 11.24 -6.01 11.60
CA GLN A 259 10.40 -6.97 10.87
C GLN A 259 10.41 -8.31 11.58
N ASP A 260 9.26 -8.97 11.61
CA ASP A 260 9.18 -10.33 12.10
C ASP A 260 9.65 -11.33 11.07
N LEU A 261 10.45 -12.30 11.52
CA LEU A 261 10.97 -13.32 10.63
C LEU A 261 9.89 -14.32 10.25
N GLN A 262 8.97 -14.62 11.17
CA GLN A 262 7.99 -15.70 11.05
C GLN A 262 6.61 -15.23 10.60
N GLY A 263 6.33 -13.93 10.64
CA GLY A 263 5.10 -13.37 10.06
C GLY A 263 3.84 -13.97 10.68
N ASP A 264 2.95 -14.47 9.82
CA ASP A 264 1.73 -15.18 10.20
C ASP A 264 1.92 -16.71 10.34
N HIS A 265 3.16 -17.20 10.28
CA HIS A 265 3.53 -18.62 10.29
C HIS A 265 2.94 -19.45 9.15
N ARG A 266 2.55 -18.84 8.02
CA ARG A 266 2.00 -19.53 6.84
C ARG A 266 3.03 -19.63 5.72
N PHE A 267 3.10 -18.62 4.85
CA PHE A 267 4.00 -18.57 3.71
C PHE A 267 5.17 -17.63 3.99
N VAL A 268 4.93 -16.33 4.17
CA VAL A 268 5.97 -15.38 4.61
C VAL A 268 7.11 -15.24 3.56
N PRO A 269 6.82 -14.74 2.34
CA PRO A 269 7.78 -14.74 1.22
C PRO A 269 8.96 -13.75 1.33
N TRP A 270 8.98 -12.89 2.35
CA TRP A 270 9.93 -11.76 2.52
C TRP A 270 10.06 -10.86 1.27
N PHE A 271 10.89 -9.83 1.30
CA PHE A 271 11.09 -8.94 0.16
C PHE A 271 11.96 -9.59 -0.92
N ASN A 272 11.63 -9.35 -2.18
CA ASN A 272 12.49 -9.63 -3.31
C ASN A 272 13.76 -8.77 -3.23
N ALA A 273 14.93 -9.36 -3.52
CA ALA A 273 16.15 -8.62 -3.81
C ALA A 273 16.77 -9.08 -5.14
N PRO A 274 16.20 -8.70 -6.29
CA PRO A 274 16.72 -9.12 -7.59
C PRO A 274 18.15 -8.59 -7.83
N PRO A 275 19.02 -9.36 -8.51
CA PRO A 275 20.40 -8.96 -8.77
C PRO A 275 20.52 -7.57 -9.41
N GLY A 276 21.47 -6.77 -8.92
CA GLY A 276 21.78 -5.45 -9.43
C GLY A 276 20.75 -4.36 -9.10
N THR A 277 19.63 -4.71 -8.47
CA THR A 277 18.64 -3.71 -8.04
C THR A 277 19.06 -3.04 -6.73
N GLN A 278 18.73 -1.76 -6.59
CA GLN A 278 19.02 -0.99 -5.39
C GLN A 278 17.86 -1.14 -4.40
N GLN A 279 18.07 -1.95 -3.36
CA GLN A 279 17.13 -2.14 -2.28
C GLN A 279 17.25 -0.97 -1.29
N ARG A 280 16.15 -0.25 -1.06
CA ARG A 280 16.11 0.94 -0.21
C ARG A 280 15.54 0.64 1.18
N LEU A 281 16.41 0.16 2.08
CA LEU A 281 16.05 -0.15 3.46
C LEU A 281 15.94 1.16 4.25
N ASN A 282 14.73 1.68 4.44
CA ASN A 282 14.56 3.04 4.94
C ASN A 282 13.56 3.17 6.09
N PHE A 283 13.77 4.22 6.88
CA PHE A 283 12.87 4.69 7.91
C PHE A 283 12.87 6.22 7.95
N PHE A 284 11.80 6.77 8.49
CA PHE A 284 11.65 8.20 8.69
C PHE A 284 11.95 8.57 10.13
N CYS A 285 12.51 9.78 10.28
CA CYS A 285 12.66 10.46 11.54
C CYS A 285 11.85 11.76 11.49
N LEU A 286 11.01 11.98 12.50
CA LEU A 286 10.27 13.22 12.67
C LEU A 286 10.73 13.92 13.95
N LEU A 287 11.22 15.16 13.79
CA LEU A 287 11.59 16.00 14.91
C LEU A 287 10.36 16.73 15.46
N SER A 288 10.21 16.73 16.78
CA SER A 288 9.09 17.37 17.45
C SER A 288 9.55 18.05 18.74
N LYS A 289 8.86 19.12 19.14
CA LYS A 289 9.01 19.70 20.48
C LYS A 289 8.10 19.01 21.51
N ASP A 290 7.08 18.30 21.00
CA ASP A 290 6.07 17.59 21.76
C ASP A 290 6.23 16.07 21.59
N ASN A 291 5.68 15.29 22.53
CA ASN A 291 5.73 13.82 22.53
C ASN A 291 4.36 13.16 22.36
N ASP A 292 3.36 13.89 21.87
CA ASP A 292 1.95 13.46 21.78
C ASP A 292 1.57 12.72 20.49
N PHE A 293 2.52 12.51 19.57
CA PHE A 293 2.34 11.88 18.25
C PHE A 293 1.38 12.59 17.29
N THR A 294 0.83 13.77 17.64
CA THR A 294 -0.14 14.50 16.80
C THR A 294 0.41 14.79 15.41
N ALA A 295 1.65 15.29 15.33
CA ALA A 295 2.31 15.58 14.05
C ALA A 295 2.57 14.31 13.22
N LEU A 296 2.85 13.17 13.86
CA LEU A 296 3.10 11.90 13.19
C LEU A 296 1.82 11.32 12.60
N LYS A 297 0.73 11.31 13.37
CA LYS A 297 -0.59 10.79 12.95
C LYS A 297 -1.08 11.46 11.66
N ARG A 298 -0.74 12.73 11.41
CA ARG A 298 -1.11 13.44 10.17
C ARG A 298 -0.59 12.77 8.91
N PHE A 299 0.54 12.06 8.96
CA PHE A 299 1.13 11.42 7.76
C PHE A 299 0.26 10.30 7.17
N THR A 300 -0.63 9.71 7.96
CA THR A 300 -1.58 8.67 7.51
C THR A 300 -3.02 9.05 7.80
N HIS A 301 -3.30 10.34 7.99
CA HIS A 301 -4.63 10.83 8.37
C HIS A 301 -5.19 10.10 9.60
N ASN A 302 -4.34 9.83 10.60
CA ASN A 302 -4.66 9.06 11.80
C ASN A 302 -5.10 7.61 11.50
N ASP A 303 -4.50 7.00 10.47
CA ASP A 303 -4.86 5.68 9.94
C ASP A 303 -6.33 5.60 9.47
N GLN A 304 -6.79 6.68 8.84
CA GLN A 304 -8.14 6.79 8.28
C GLN A 304 -8.09 7.18 6.80
N TYR A 305 -9.05 6.69 6.02
CA TYR A 305 -9.29 7.14 4.66
C TYR A 305 -10.13 8.42 4.69
N VAL A 306 -9.63 9.46 4.03
CA VAL A 306 -10.25 10.79 4.02
C VAL A 306 -11.52 10.75 3.17
N GLN A 307 -12.62 11.33 3.67
CA GLN A 307 -13.83 11.54 2.88
C GLN A 307 -13.60 12.61 1.80
N LEU A 308 -14.05 12.35 0.57
CA LEU A 308 -13.93 13.28 -0.54
C LEU A 308 -15.33 13.61 -1.10
N PRO A 309 -15.61 14.91 -1.41
CA PRO A 309 -16.86 15.28 -2.05
C PRO A 309 -17.08 14.52 -3.37
N GLY A 310 -18.26 13.92 -3.54
CA GLY A 310 -18.61 13.13 -4.72
C GLY A 310 -18.01 11.72 -4.76
N TYR A 311 -17.40 11.25 -3.66
CA TYR A 311 -16.85 9.91 -3.56
C TYR A 311 -17.34 9.15 -2.33
N LYS A 312 -17.32 7.81 -2.45
CA LYS A 312 -17.41 6.86 -1.32
C LYS A 312 -16.24 5.89 -1.34
N THR A 313 -15.71 5.59 -0.16
CA THR A 313 -14.60 4.65 0.02
C THR A 313 -15.11 3.21 0.03
N MET A 314 -14.47 2.34 -0.75
CA MET A 314 -14.79 0.91 -0.81
C MET A 314 -13.53 0.07 -0.63
N SER A 315 -13.61 -0.93 0.25
CA SER A 315 -12.61 -2.00 0.35
C SER A 315 -13.26 -3.36 0.18
N SER A 316 -12.49 -4.34 -0.32
CA SER A 316 -12.99 -5.67 -0.63
C SER A 316 -12.03 -6.78 -0.22
N HIS A 317 -12.56 -8.00 -0.19
CA HIS A 317 -11.86 -9.28 -0.02
C HIS A 317 -11.43 -9.51 1.43
N PHE A 318 -12.40 -9.95 2.24
CA PHE A 318 -12.22 -10.25 3.66
C PHE A 318 -12.85 -11.59 4.00
N HIS A 319 -12.05 -12.44 4.64
CA HIS A 319 -12.36 -13.80 5.06
C HIS A 319 -12.58 -13.88 6.57
N ASN A 320 -13.45 -13.01 7.11
CA ASN A 320 -13.77 -12.99 8.54
C ASN A 320 -14.24 -14.37 9.05
N GLU A 321 -14.78 -15.19 8.14
CA GLU A 321 -15.40 -16.48 8.40
C GLU A 321 -16.44 -16.39 9.52
N TYR A 322 -17.05 -15.21 9.69
CA TYR A 322 -17.90 -14.89 10.84
C TYR A 322 -19.18 -15.73 10.78
N ILE A 323 -19.68 -15.96 9.57
CA ILE A 323 -20.85 -16.79 9.34
C ILE A 323 -20.60 -18.20 9.85
N MET A 324 -19.51 -18.84 9.44
CA MET A 324 -19.23 -20.23 9.83
C MET A 324 -18.73 -20.35 11.28
N LYS A 325 -17.83 -19.47 11.72
CA LYS A 325 -17.19 -19.57 13.04
C LYS A 325 -18.07 -19.08 14.19
N VAL A 326 -19.06 -18.22 13.93
CA VAL A 326 -19.93 -17.62 14.95
C VAL A 326 -21.39 -17.97 14.73
N VAL A 327 -21.98 -17.55 13.60
CA VAL A 327 -23.44 -17.66 13.38
C VAL A 327 -23.88 -19.11 13.26
N MET A 328 -23.33 -19.85 12.30
CA MET A 328 -23.66 -21.26 12.04
C MET A 328 -23.17 -22.20 13.15
N ALA A 329 -22.18 -21.76 13.94
CA ALA A 329 -21.71 -22.47 15.13
C ALA A 329 -22.62 -22.26 16.36
N GLY A 330 -23.70 -21.48 16.24
CA GLY A 330 -24.64 -21.21 17.34
C GLY A 330 -24.05 -20.38 18.49
N LYS A 331 -22.96 -19.65 18.24
CA LYS A 331 -22.35 -18.77 19.24
C LYS A 331 -23.13 -17.47 19.34
N ALA A 332 -23.00 -16.77 20.46
CA ALA A 332 -23.59 -15.46 20.64
C ALA A 332 -23.06 -14.48 19.57
N THR A 333 -23.97 -13.86 18.83
CA THR A 333 -23.65 -12.82 17.85
C THR A 333 -23.70 -11.46 18.52
N SER A 334 -22.62 -10.69 18.41
CA SER A 334 -22.60 -9.32 18.89
C SER A 334 -23.57 -8.46 18.08
N GLU A 335 -24.23 -7.50 18.73
CA GLU A 335 -24.99 -6.47 18.01
C GLU A 335 -24.07 -5.65 17.09
N HIS A 336 -22.84 -5.42 17.54
CA HIS A 336 -21.76 -4.74 16.81
C HIS A 336 -20.54 -5.68 16.76
N PRO A 337 -20.39 -6.49 15.70
CA PRO A 337 -19.19 -7.30 15.50
C PRO A 337 -17.95 -6.40 15.38
N GLU A 338 -16.89 -6.72 16.12
CA GLU A 338 -15.70 -5.85 16.21
C GLU A 338 -15.07 -5.50 14.85
N PHE A 339 -15.14 -6.42 13.87
CA PHE A 339 -14.59 -6.17 12.54
C PHE A 339 -15.29 -5.01 11.82
N VAL A 340 -16.59 -4.80 12.10
CA VAL A 340 -17.36 -3.69 11.51
C VAL A 340 -16.85 -2.36 12.05
N ASP A 341 -16.58 -2.29 13.35
CA ASP A 341 -16.07 -1.07 13.99
C ASP A 341 -14.65 -0.73 13.51
N VAL A 342 -13.82 -1.73 13.23
CA VAL A 342 -12.51 -1.53 12.61
C VAL A 342 -12.63 -0.80 11.27
N PHE A 343 -13.52 -1.26 10.37
CA PHE A 343 -13.71 -0.61 9.07
C PHE A 343 -14.27 0.81 9.19
N LYS A 344 -15.27 1.01 10.06
CA LYS A 344 -15.83 2.34 10.33
C LYS A 344 -14.78 3.30 10.88
N HIS A 345 -13.95 2.85 11.83
CA HIS A 345 -12.87 3.67 12.38
C HIS A 345 -11.81 4.02 11.34
N MET A 346 -11.58 3.17 10.33
CA MET A 346 -10.69 3.46 9.21
C MET A 346 -11.31 4.38 8.15
N GLY A 347 -12.57 4.80 8.29
CA GLY A 347 -13.23 5.68 7.31
C GLY A 347 -13.64 4.98 6.01
N VAL A 348 -13.91 3.67 6.07
CA VAL A 348 -14.45 2.91 4.92
C VAL A 348 -15.98 3.02 4.91
N ASP A 349 -16.56 3.49 3.79
CA ASP A 349 -18.01 3.61 3.62
C ASP A 349 -18.65 2.28 3.16
N ILE A 350 -17.93 1.47 2.37
CA ILE A 350 -18.42 0.23 1.77
C ILE A 350 -17.41 -0.89 1.97
N VAL A 351 -17.85 -2.01 2.54
CA VAL A 351 -17.05 -3.23 2.70
C VAL A 351 -17.70 -4.37 1.92
N HIS A 352 -16.98 -4.94 0.96
CA HIS A 352 -17.39 -6.15 0.24
C HIS A 352 -16.66 -7.38 0.80
N LEU A 353 -17.39 -8.27 1.45
CA LEU A 353 -16.87 -9.52 2.01
C LEU A 353 -16.53 -10.54 0.92
N ALA A 354 -15.79 -11.58 1.29
CA ALA A 354 -15.45 -12.70 0.42
C ALA A 354 -15.60 -14.03 1.14
N GLU A 355 -16.68 -14.20 1.91
CA GLU A 355 -16.91 -15.37 2.77
C GLU A 355 -16.94 -16.69 1.98
N PHE A 356 -16.85 -17.81 2.72
CA PHE A 356 -16.96 -19.17 2.18
C PHE A 356 -15.78 -19.68 1.33
N HIS A 357 -14.62 -19.02 1.41
CA HIS A 357 -13.40 -19.56 0.83
C HIS A 357 -12.90 -20.80 1.60
N TYR A 358 -12.86 -21.96 0.93
CA TYR A 358 -12.54 -23.29 1.52
C TYR A 358 -13.38 -23.70 2.75
N THR A 359 -14.47 -22.99 3.04
CA THR A 359 -15.38 -23.25 4.16
C THR A 359 -16.82 -23.39 3.66
N ALA A 360 -17.76 -23.71 4.55
CA ALA A 360 -19.19 -23.88 4.22
C ALA A 360 -19.47 -24.99 3.18
N ASP A 361 -20.63 -24.94 2.50
CA ASP A 361 -21.08 -25.97 1.57
C ASP A 361 -21.43 -25.38 0.17
N PRO A 362 -20.48 -24.77 -0.57
CA PRO A 362 -20.78 -24.03 -1.82
C PRO A 362 -21.44 -24.90 -2.91
N LYS A 363 -21.20 -26.21 -2.91
CA LYS A 363 -21.78 -27.19 -3.84
C LYS A 363 -23.07 -27.84 -3.32
N GLY A 364 -23.60 -27.36 -2.20
CA GLY A 364 -24.78 -27.91 -1.54
C GLY A 364 -24.47 -29.06 -0.57
N PRO A 365 -25.51 -29.79 -0.12
CA PRO A 365 -26.90 -29.68 -0.56
C PRO A 365 -27.57 -28.37 -0.13
N ASP A 366 -28.69 -28.04 -0.76
CA ASP A 366 -29.44 -26.79 -0.57
C ASP A 366 -29.79 -26.55 0.90
N GLU A 367 -30.21 -27.59 1.64
CA GLU A 367 -30.54 -27.53 3.05
C GLU A 367 -29.37 -27.08 3.96
N LYS A 368 -28.13 -27.12 3.48
CA LYS A 368 -26.98 -26.53 4.16
C LYS A 368 -26.61 -25.16 3.59
N ARG A 369 -26.56 -25.07 2.26
CA ARG A 369 -26.03 -23.90 1.55
C ARG A 369 -26.94 -22.68 1.65
N LEU A 370 -28.25 -22.85 1.48
CA LEU A 370 -29.19 -21.72 1.48
C LEU A 370 -29.26 -21.02 2.86
N PRO A 371 -29.28 -21.76 4.00
CA PRO A 371 -29.14 -21.14 5.32
C PRO A 371 -27.84 -20.34 5.51
N GLN A 372 -26.72 -20.79 4.96
CA GLN A 372 -25.43 -20.08 5.06
C GLN A 372 -25.47 -18.74 4.31
N LEU A 373 -26.00 -18.73 3.08
CA LEU A 373 -26.20 -17.50 2.30
C LEU A 373 -27.19 -16.56 2.98
N LYS A 374 -28.29 -17.10 3.53
CA LYS A 374 -29.27 -16.30 4.27
C LYS A 374 -28.63 -15.63 5.49
N ALA A 375 -27.83 -16.37 6.26
CA ALA A 375 -27.09 -15.80 7.40
C ALA A 375 -26.11 -14.70 6.97
N LEU A 376 -25.42 -14.86 5.83
CA LEU A 376 -24.57 -13.81 5.28
C LEU A 376 -25.36 -12.56 4.91
N HIS A 377 -26.48 -12.72 4.20
CA HIS A 377 -27.33 -11.61 3.78
C HIS A 377 -27.95 -10.87 4.98
N GLU A 378 -28.42 -11.60 6.00
CA GLU A 378 -29.01 -11.02 7.22
C GLU A 378 -27.96 -10.27 8.05
N LEU A 379 -26.73 -10.80 8.17
CA LEU A 379 -25.64 -10.09 8.82
C LEU A 379 -25.31 -8.78 8.09
N CYS A 380 -25.16 -8.85 6.77
CA CYS A 380 -24.85 -7.69 5.95
C CYS A 380 -25.94 -6.62 6.02
N GLU A 381 -27.22 -7.02 5.98
CA GLU A 381 -28.35 -6.11 6.16
C GLU A 381 -28.32 -5.45 7.54
N LYS A 382 -28.15 -6.25 8.61
CA LYS A 382 -28.16 -5.78 9.99
C LYS A 382 -27.04 -4.77 10.28
N GLN A 383 -25.87 -4.97 9.68
CA GLN A 383 -24.70 -4.11 9.91
C GLN A 383 -24.62 -2.91 8.95
N SER A 384 -25.46 -2.88 7.91
CA SER A 384 -25.57 -1.77 6.97
C SER A 384 -26.47 -0.65 7.50
N GLY A 385 -26.14 0.58 7.16
CA GLY A 385 -26.88 1.79 7.54
C GLY A 385 -26.65 2.93 6.55
N LYS A 386 -27.07 4.14 6.93
CA LYS A 386 -27.00 5.32 6.05
C LYS A 386 -25.58 5.76 5.67
N ASP A 387 -24.60 5.50 6.55
CA ASP A 387 -23.22 5.98 6.41
C ASP A 387 -22.22 4.82 6.21
N PHE A 388 -22.70 3.56 6.17
CA PHE A 388 -21.85 2.38 6.04
C PHE A 388 -22.62 1.22 5.41
N LEU A 389 -22.02 0.53 4.44
CA LEU A 389 -22.56 -0.69 3.85
C LEU A 389 -21.62 -1.87 4.07
N LEU A 390 -22.14 -2.94 4.67
CA LEU A 390 -21.52 -4.26 4.64
C LEU A 390 -22.22 -5.08 3.57
N LEU A 391 -21.48 -5.50 2.55
CA LEU A 391 -22.03 -6.16 1.37
C LEU A 391 -21.54 -7.61 1.25
N PRO A 392 -22.44 -8.54 0.88
CA PRO A 392 -22.11 -9.95 0.75
C PRO A 392 -21.27 -10.20 -0.50
N GLY A 393 -20.40 -11.21 -0.41
CA GLY A 393 -19.57 -11.68 -1.51
C GLY A 393 -18.85 -12.97 -1.13
N GLU A 394 -18.31 -13.63 -2.13
CA GLU A 394 -17.57 -14.90 -1.99
C GLU A 394 -16.32 -14.87 -2.88
N GLU A 395 -15.29 -15.65 -2.50
CA GLU A 395 -14.13 -15.98 -3.36
C GLU A 395 -14.21 -17.45 -3.84
N PRO A 396 -14.89 -17.75 -4.97
CA PRO A 396 -14.99 -19.11 -5.48
C PRO A 396 -13.72 -19.58 -6.18
N ASN A 397 -13.55 -20.90 -6.22
CA ASN A 397 -12.51 -21.60 -6.99
C ASN A 397 -13.08 -22.26 -8.27
N GLU A 398 -14.41 -22.29 -8.37
CA GLU A 398 -15.18 -22.99 -9.39
C GLU A 398 -15.30 -22.18 -10.70
N PHE A 399 -15.58 -22.89 -11.79
CA PHE A 399 -15.99 -22.37 -13.11
C PHE A 399 -14.96 -21.58 -13.93
N PHE A 400 -14.41 -20.47 -13.42
CA PHE A 400 -13.60 -19.53 -14.21
C PHE A 400 -12.09 -19.76 -14.14
N GLY A 401 -11.63 -20.59 -13.19
CA GLY A 401 -10.21 -20.91 -12.98
C GLY A 401 -9.47 -19.84 -12.18
N GLY A 402 -8.44 -20.27 -11.45
CA GLY A 402 -7.83 -19.45 -10.39
C GLY A 402 -8.85 -19.10 -9.30
N HIS A 403 -8.59 -18.04 -8.54
CA HIS A 403 -9.57 -17.48 -7.60
C HIS A 403 -10.18 -16.19 -8.20
N TRP A 404 -11.46 -15.97 -7.92
CA TRP A 404 -12.19 -14.80 -8.38
C TRP A 404 -13.21 -14.36 -7.33
N LEU A 405 -13.68 -13.13 -7.40
CA LEU A 405 -14.70 -12.61 -6.48
C LEU A 405 -16.06 -12.54 -7.16
N SER A 406 -17.11 -12.90 -6.44
CA SER A 406 -18.49 -12.69 -6.86
C SER A 406 -19.07 -11.47 -6.17
N PHE A 407 -19.71 -10.56 -6.93
CA PHE A 407 -20.38 -9.39 -6.36
C PHE A 407 -21.70 -9.11 -7.09
N PHE A 408 -22.82 -9.37 -6.43
CA PHE A 408 -24.16 -9.12 -6.96
C PHE A 408 -24.70 -7.78 -6.44
N PRO A 409 -25.62 -7.09 -7.14
CA PRO A 409 -26.19 -5.80 -6.72
C PRO A 409 -27.26 -5.92 -5.62
N LYS A 410 -27.51 -7.12 -5.12
CA LYS A 410 -28.51 -7.47 -4.10
C LYS A 410 -28.21 -8.89 -3.57
N PRO A 411 -28.88 -9.36 -2.50
CA PRO A 411 -28.84 -10.76 -2.11
C PRO A 411 -29.21 -11.72 -3.25
N VAL A 412 -28.39 -12.73 -3.51
CA VAL A 412 -28.61 -13.76 -4.54
C VAL A 412 -28.35 -15.14 -3.94
N TYR A 413 -29.32 -16.04 -4.07
CA TYR A 413 -29.18 -17.42 -3.62
C TYR A 413 -28.71 -18.30 -4.75
N TRP A 414 -27.54 -18.93 -4.57
CA TRP A 414 -26.93 -19.74 -5.61
C TRP A 414 -26.11 -20.90 -5.05
N VAL A 415 -26.07 -21.99 -5.79
CA VAL A 415 -25.37 -23.24 -5.48
C VAL A 415 -24.46 -23.61 -6.63
N MET A 416 -23.19 -23.89 -6.35
CA MET A 416 -22.14 -24.16 -7.34
C MET A 416 -22.18 -25.60 -7.87
N SER A 417 -23.37 -26.17 -7.97
CA SER A 417 -23.63 -27.52 -8.44
C SER A 417 -25.07 -27.60 -8.93
N ARG A 418 -25.29 -28.28 -10.05
CA ARG A 418 -26.63 -28.56 -10.59
C ARG A 418 -26.71 -30.03 -11.01
N LYS A 419 -27.75 -30.73 -10.56
CA LYS A 419 -28.04 -32.11 -11.01
C LYS A 419 -28.60 -32.09 -12.43
N ALA A 420 -28.47 -33.19 -13.16
CA ALA A 420 -28.87 -33.26 -14.58
C ALA A 420 -30.36 -32.93 -14.82
N ASP A 421 -31.23 -33.31 -13.88
CA ASP A 421 -32.67 -33.09 -13.89
C ASP A 421 -33.12 -31.81 -13.15
N GLN A 422 -32.19 -31.10 -12.51
CA GLN A 422 -32.48 -29.88 -11.77
C GLN A 422 -32.46 -28.66 -12.72
N PRO A 423 -33.46 -27.78 -12.65
CA PRO A 423 -33.47 -26.55 -13.45
C PRO A 423 -32.33 -25.60 -13.04
N TYR A 424 -31.93 -24.74 -13.97
CA TYR A 424 -30.94 -23.67 -13.72
C TYR A 424 -31.39 -22.69 -12.63
N VAL A 425 -32.70 -22.39 -12.59
CA VAL A 425 -33.31 -21.52 -11.58
C VAL A 425 -34.64 -22.11 -11.12
N GLU A 426 -34.88 -22.08 -9.82
CA GLU A 426 -36.14 -22.45 -9.21
C GLU A 426 -36.63 -21.40 -8.23
N TYR A 427 -37.94 -21.41 -7.93
CA TYR A 427 -38.52 -20.53 -6.92
C TYR A 427 -38.72 -21.30 -5.61
N ASN A 428 -38.00 -20.90 -4.59
CA ASN A 428 -38.16 -21.35 -3.23
C ASN A 428 -39.02 -20.36 -2.43
N LYS A 429 -39.94 -20.87 -1.60
CA LYS A 429 -40.86 -20.03 -0.81
C LYS A 429 -40.15 -19.14 0.22
N GLU A 430 -39.02 -19.58 0.76
CA GLU A 430 -38.23 -18.86 1.76
C GLU A 430 -37.18 -17.94 1.11
N TYR A 431 -36.47 -18.46 0.10
CA TYR A 431 -35.30 -17.78 -0.48
C TYR A 431 -35.60 -16.99 -1.77
N GLY A 432 -36.79 -17.14 -2.36
CA GLY A 432 -37.11 -16.59 -3.67
C GLY A 432 -36.41 -17.37 -4.78
N LYS A 433 -35.76 -16.69 -5.73
CA LYS A 433 -35.00 -17.36 -6.79
C LYS A 433 -33.76 -18.03 -6.23
N VAL A 434 -33.58 -19.31 -6.53
CA VAL A 434 -32.38 -20.08 -6.24
C VAL A 434 -31.79 -20.55 -7.57
N TYR A 435 -30.50 -20.25 -7.78
CA TYR A 435 -29.77 -20.65 -8.98
C TYR A 435 -28.85 -21.84 -8.70
N HIS A 436 -28.88 -22.84 -9.58
CA HIS A 436 -27.97 -23.99 -9.53
C HIS A 436 -27.07 -23.93 -10.75
N ILE A 437 -25.75 -23.89 -10.55
CA ILE A 437 -24.79 -23.59 -11.61
C ILE A 437 -23.98 -24.84 -11.94
N ALA A 438 -24.05 -25.31 -13.18
CA ALA A 438 -23.31 -26.48 -13.65
C ALA A 438 -21.90 -26.16 -14.17
N ASP A 439 -21.73 -25.00 -14.82
CA ASP A 439 -20.50 -24.67 -15.55
C ASP A 439 -20.26 -23.15 -15.70
N LYS A 440 -19.17 -22.80 -16.39
CA LYS A 440 -18.77 -21.40 -16.65
C LYS A 440 -19.77 -20.62 -17.51
N ALA A 441 -20.52 -21.28 -18.40
CA ALA A 441 -21.50 -20.60 -19.24
C ALA A 441 -22.72 -20.21 -18.40
N GLU A 442 -23.19 -21.11 -17.53
CA GLU A 442 -24.27 -20.83 -16.58
C GLU A 442 -23.86 -19.82 -15.51
N MET A 443 -22.61 -19.83 -15.04
CA MET A 443 -22.12 -18.81 -14.12
C MET A 443 -22.13 -17.42 -14.77
N LEU A 444 -21.70 -17.32 -16.04
CA LEU A 444 -21.82 -16.08 -16.80
C LEU A 444 -23.28 -15.69 -17.01
N GLN A 445 -24.19 -16.64 -17.23
CA GLN A 445 -25.62 -16.36 -17.35
C GLN A 445 -26.17 -15.79 -16.05
N LEU A 446 -25.77 -16.31 -14.89
CA LEU A 446 -26.18 -15.79 -13.58
C LEU A 446 -25.74 -14.34 -13.39
N LEU A 447 -24.48 -14.04 -13.73
CA LEU A 447 -23.97 -12.66 -13.69
C LEU A 447 -24.76 -11.72 -14.61
N LYS A 448 -25.26 -12.20 -15.75
CA LYS A 448 -26.11 -11.39 -16.65
C LYS A 448 -27.51 -11.21 -16.08
N ASP A 449 -28.14 -12.28 -15.62
CA ASP A 449 -29.52 -12.28 -15.12
C ASP A 449 -29.67 -11.40 -13.88
N GLU A 450 -28.68 -11.45 -12.98
CA GLU A 450 -28.68 -10.67 -11.74
C GLU A 450 -27.79 -9.42 -11.81
N LYS A 451 -27.24 -9.09 -13.00
CA LYS A 451 -26.34 -7.94 -13.22
C LYS A 451 -25.12 -7.91 -12.28
N GLY A 452 -24.65 -9.07 -11.86
CA GLY A 452 -23.46 -9.23 -11.03
C GLY A 452 -22.17 -8.88 -11.76
N LEU A 453 -21.12 -8.63 -10.97
CA LEU A 453 -19.76 -8.44 -11.42
C LEU A 453 -18.83 -9.50 -10.81
N THR A 454 -17.73 -9.73 -11.49
CA THR A 454 -16.64 -10.59 -11.01
C THR A 454 -15.28 -10.10 -11.47
N TRP A 455 -14.20 -10.42 -10.75
CA TRP A 455 -12.83 -10.14 -11.14
C TRP A 455 -11.88 -11.23 -10.63
N THR A 456 -10.70 -11.33 -11.24
CA THR A 456 -9.61 -12.20 -10.76
C THR A 456 -9.06 -11.68 -9.43
N ALA A 457 -9.07 -12.53 -8.40
CA ALA A 457 -8.38 -12.27 -7.14
C ALA A 457 -6.88 -12.48 -7.32
N HIS A 458 -6.05 -11.65 -6.66
CA HIS A 458 -4.59 -11.81 -6.60
C HIS A 458 -3.92 -12.36 -7.89
N PRO A 459 -4.13 -11.73 -9.06
CA PRO A 459 -3.83 -12.30 -10.38
C PRO A 459 -2.33 -12.57 -10.60
N ARG A 460 -1.92 -13.56 -11.37
CA ARG A 460 -0.50 -13.89 -11.59
C ARG A 460 0.27 -14.24 -10.30
N THR A 461 -0.39 -14.57 -9.20
CA THR A 461 0.22 -15.13 -7.99
C THR A 461 -0.79 -16.02 -7.25
N LYS A 462 -0.38 -16.67 -6.16
CA LYS A 462 -1.22 -17.58 -5.35
C LYS A 462 -2.01 -18.61 -6.20
N GLY A 463 -3.30 -18.82 -5.91
CA GLY A 463 -4.19 -19.68 -6.70
C GLY A 463 -4.45 -19.17 -8.12
N SER A 464 -4.12 -17.91 -8.40
CA SER A 464 -4.33 -17.22 -9.66
C SER A 464 -3.04 -17.05 -10.50
N VAL A 465 -2.02 -17.89 -10.29
CA VAL A 465 -0.67 -17.77 -10.91
C VAL A 465 -0.68 -17.58 -12.44
N ASN A 466 -1.62 -18.19 -13.15
CA ASN A 466 -1.70 -18.10 -14.62
C ASN A 466 -2.89 -17.24 -15.11
N THR A 467 -3.61 -16.58 -14.21
CA THR A 467 -4.86 -15.87 -14.55
C THR A 467 -4.69 -14.35 -14.35
N PRO A 468 -5.33 -13.53 -15.20
CA PRO A 468 -6.31 -13.88 -16.24
C PRO A 468 -5.70 -14.33 -17.58
N ASP A 469 -4.38 -14.36 -17.72
CA ASP A 469 -3.69 -14.68 -19.00
C ASP A 469 -4.20 -15.97 -19.66
N ALA A 470 -4.43 -17.03 -18.87
CA ALA A 470 -4.90 -18.33 -19.35
C ALA A 470 -6.33 -18.33 -19.93
N TYR A 471 -7.17 -17.35 -19.57
CA TYR A 471 -8.57 -17.28 -19.98
C TYR A 471 -8.96 -15.95 -20.61
N ASN A 472 -8.00 -15.11 -21.00
CA ASN A 472 -8.27 -13.76 -21.50
C ASN A 472 -9.06 -13.71 -22.83
N LYS A 473 -9.34 -14.86 -23.44
CA LYS A 473 -10.19 -15.03 -24.64
C LYS A 473 -11.51 -15.74 -24.35
N GLU A 474 -11.75 -16.17 -23.13
CA GLU A 474 -12.97 -16.87 -22.75
C GLU A 474 -14.17 -15.92 -22.75
N ALA A 475 -15.36 -16.45 -23.07
CA ALA A 475 -16.57 -15.65 -23.18
C ALA A 475 -16.92 -14.89 -21.89
N PHE A 476 -16.66 -15.50 -20.73
CA PHE A 476 -16.88 -14.85 -19.44
C PHE A 476 -15.92 -13.68 -19.22
N PHE A 477 -14.64 -13.82 -19.57
CA PHE A 477 -13.68 -12.75 -19.42
C PHE A 477 -13.96 -11.61 -20.39
N LEU A 478 -14.37 -11.90 -21.63
CA LEU A 478 -14.72 -10.87 -22.61
C LEU A 478 -16.02 -10.13 -22.26
N SER A 479 -16.89 -10.73 -21.44
CA SER A 479 -18.12 -10.11 -20.95
C SER A 479 -17.85 -8.83 -20.16
N ASP A 480 -18.78 -7.88 -20.23
CA ASP A 480 -18.79 -6.68 -19.41
C ASP A 480 -19.08 -6.97 -17.92
N ARG A 481 -19.53 -8.18 -17.59
CA ARG A 481 -19.72 -8.68 -16.23
C ARG A 481 -18.41 -9.09 -15.54
N PHE A 482 -17.34 -9.28 -16.30
CA PHE A 482 -16.01 -9.57 -15.75
C PHE A 482 -15.17 -8.29 -15.76
N MET A 483 -14.91 -7.74 -14.58
CA MET A 483 -14.29 -6.44 -14.36
C MET A 483 -12.82 -6.37 -14.74
N GLY A 484 -12.08 -7.46 -14.60
CA GLY A 484 -10.62 -7.45 -14.74
C GLY A 484 -9.99 -8.18 -13.57
N ALA A 485 -9.19 -7.49 -12.78
CA ALA A 485 -8.46 -8.11 -11.68
C ALA A 485 -8.30 -7.18 -10.47
N ALA A 486 -7.74 -7.70 -9.38
CA ALA A 486 -7.52 -6.93 -8.16
C ALA A 486 -6.05 -6.62 -7.86
N TRP A 487 -5.83 -5.43 -7.30
CA TRP A 487 -4.54 -4.90 -6.89
C TRP A 487 -4.35 -5.05 -5.37
N LYS A 488 -3.23 -5.69 -5.02
CA LYS A 488 -2.65 -5.76 -3.68
C LYS A 488 -1.14 -5.61 -3.84
N ALA A 489 -0.50 -4.94 -2.88
CA ALA A 489 0.94 -4.67 -2.89
C ALA A 489 1.79 -5.94 -2.64
N MET A 490 1.76 -6.87 -3.59
CA MET A 490 2.53 -8.12 -3.58
C MET A 490 2.95 -8.53 -4.99
N PRO A 491 4.13 -9.14 -5.21
CA PRO A 491 5.21 -9.35 -4.23
C PRO A 491 5.81 -8.01 -3.76
N ALA A 492 6.51 -8.03 -2.62
CA ALA A 492 7.19 -6.85 -2.11
C ALA A 492 8.63 -6.75 -2.65
N ASP A 493 9.05 -5.54 -3.04
CA ASP A 493 10.38 -5.24 -3.60
C ASP A 493 10.75 -3.79 -3.25
N LEU A 494 11.81 -3.61 -2.46
CA LEU A 494 12.23 -2.29 -1.96
C LEU A 494 13.04 -1.49 -2.99
N SER A 495 13.27 -2.04 -4.19
CA SER A 495 13.84 -1.30 -5.32
C SER A 495 12.81 -0.53 -6.14
N GLN A 496 11.52 -0.84 -5.96
CA GLN A 496 10.46 -0.16 -6.71
C GLN A 496 10.05 1.14 -6.02
N PRO A 497 9.94 2.26 -6.76
CA PRO A 497 9.47 3.52 -6.19
C PRO A 497 7.92 3.59 -6.12
N ARG A 498 7.25 2.42 -6.18
CA ARG A 498 5.79 2.25 -6.24
C ARG A 498 5.40 0.85 -5.75
N LEU A 499 4.14 0.68 -5.35
CA LEU A 499 3.60 -0.59 -4.88
C LEU A 499 2.86 -1.34 -6.00
N GLY A 500 2.82 -2.68 -5.88
CA GLY A 500 1.94 -3.53 -6.69
C GLY A 500 2.20 -3.54 -8.20
N LYS A 501 3.47 -3.36 -8.62
CA LYS A 501 3.90 -3.34 -10.03
C LYS A 501 3.30 -4.49 -10.86
N ARG A 502 3.26 -5.71 -10.31
CA ARG A 502 2.66 -6.90 -10.95
C ARG A 502 1.27 -6.64 -11.53
N VAL A 503 0.40 -5.97 -10.77
CA VAL A 503 -0.98 -5.73 -11.19
C VAL A 503 -1.09 -4.47 -12.05
N LEU A 504 -0.26 -3.46 -11.82
CA LEU A 504 -0.20 -2.29 -12.71
C LEU A 504 0.25 -2.68 -14.12
N ASP A 505 1.21 -3.60 -14.24
CA ASP A 505 1.62 -4.17 -15.53
C ASP A 505 0.49 -5.02 -16.14
N LEU A 506 -0.23 -5.81 -15.35
CA LEU A 506 -1.40 -6.55 -15.84
C LEU A 506 -2.52 -5.61 -16.31
N MET A 507 -2.73 -4.47 -15.65
CA MET A 507 -3.68 -3.45 -16.10
C MET A 507 -3.31 -2.95 -17.49
N ASP A 508 -2.02 -2.68 -17.72
CA ASP A 508 -1.50 -2.28 -19.03
C ASP A 508 -1.69 -3.37 -20.08
N ASP A 509 -1.44 -4.63 -19.72
CA ASP A 509 -1.64 -5.79 -20.59
C ASP A 509 -3.10 -5.95 -20.98
N MET A 510 -4.03 -5.93 -20.01
CA MET A 510 -5.47 -6.02 -20.26
C MET A 510 -5.95 -4.89 -21.17
N ASN A 511 -5.46 -3.67 -20.96
CA ASN A 511 -5.77 -2.54 -21.84
C ASN A 511 -5.25 -2.78 -23.26
N ASN A 512 -4.04 -3.34 -23.42
CA ASN A 512 -3.49 -3.68 -24.73
C ASN A 512 -4.17 -4.87 -25.40
N TRP A 513 -4.76 -5.80 -24.65
CA TRP A 513 -5.64 -6.84 -25.19
C TRP A 513 -6.92 -6.25 -25.81
N GLY A 514 -7.20 -4.96 -25.59
CA GLY A 514 -8.33 -4.25 -26.18
C GLY A 514 -9.65 -4.50 -25.45
N VAL A 515 -9.58 -5.04 -24.23
CA VAL A 515 -10.75 -5.28 -23.38
C VAL A 515 -10.90 -4.15 -22.38
N LYS A 516 -12.13 -3.64 -22.22
CA LYS A 516 -12.43 -2.55 -21.28
C LYS A 516 -12.55 -3.08 -19.84
N LYS A 517 -11.40 -3.37 -19.24
CA LYS A 517 -11.26 -3.88 -17.88
C LYS A 517 -10.73 -2.80 -16.94
N SER A 518 -11.04 -2.95 -15.67
CA SER A 518 -10.61 -2.11 -14.56
C SER A 518 -9.89 -2.95 -13.52
N VAL A 519 -9.16 -2.27 -12.64
CA VAL A 519 -8.47 -2.86 -11.50
C VAL A 519 -8.93 -2.20 -10.22
N ILE A 520 -9.57 -2.98 -9.35
CA ILE A 520 -9.93 -2.55 -7.99
C ILE A 520 -8.79 -2.90 -7.04
N CYS A 521 -8.67 -2.24 -5.89
CA CYS A 521 -7.84 -2.77 -4.80
C CYS A 521 -8.63 -3.66 -3.85
N GLU A 522 -7.94 -4.65 -3.30
CA GLU A 522 -8.47 -5.61 -2.34
C GLU A 522 -7.43 -5.90 -1.25
N ALA A 523 -7.90 -6.47 -0.12
CA ALA A 523 -7.03 -6.76 1.02
C ALA A 523 -6.64 -8.24 1.12
N ASP A 524 -7.56 -9.19 0.89
CA ASP A 524 -7.36 -10.63 1.07
C ASP A 524 -6.78 -10.93 2.47
N LEU A 525 -7.59 -10.63 3.50
CA LEU A 525 -7.25 -10.74 4.93
C LEU A 525 -8.27 -11.60 5.66
N PHE A 526 -7.79 -12.39 6.63
CA PHE A 526 -8.59 -13.41 7.33
C PHE A 526 -9.05 -12.98 8.73
N THR A 527 -8.24 -12.23 9.47
CA THR A 527 -8.62 -11.71 10.79
C THR A 527 -8.72 -10.19 10.78
N ILE A 528 -9.82 -9.65 11.29
CA ILE A 528 -10.08 -8.21 11.38
C ILE A 528 -10.46 -7.89 12.83
N THR A 529 -9.51 -7.36 13.59
CA THR A 529 -9.69 -6.99 14.99
C THR A 529 -9.00 -5.65 15.29
N PRO A 530 -9.36 -4.93 16.36
CA PRO A 530 -8.69 -3.69 16.73
C PRO A 530 -7.19 -3.82 17.02
N GLN A 531 -6.70 -5.03 17.30
CA GLN A 531 -5.29 -5.29 17.59
C GLN A 531 -4.44 -5.47 16.32
N ASN A 532 -5.06 -5.72 15.16
CA ASN A 532 -4.37 -5.90 13.90
C ASN A 532 -3.84 -4.57 13.34
N GLU A 533 -2.74 -4.63 12.60
CA GLU A 533 -2.17 -3.52 11.83
C GLU A 533 -2.89 -3.42 10.47
N MET A 534 -4.19 -3.17 10.51
CA MET A 534 -5.05 -3.20 9.31
C MET A 534 -4.66 -2.15 8.27
N TYR A 535 -4.32 -0.93 8.69
CA TYR A 535 -4.04 0.18 7.78
C TYR A 535 -2.86 -0.12 6.85
N ALA A 536 -1.77 -0.71 7.37
CA ALA A 536 -0.61 -1.03 6.56
C ALA A 536 -0.91 -2.03 5.42
N HIS A 537 -1.83 -2.96 5.65
CA HIS A 537 -2.16 -4.04 4.71
C HIS A 537 -3.37 -3.75 3.82
N MET A 538 -4.14 -2.71 4.14
CA MET A 538 -5.32 -2.31 3.38
C MET A 538 -5.00 -1.19 2.37
N ASN A 539 -5.87 -1.10 1.37
CA ASN A 539 -5.90 -0.03 0.37
C ASN A 539 -7.37 0.24 0.04
N VAL A 540 -7.68 1.39 -0.56
CA VAL A 540 -9.06 1.84 -0.75
C VAL A 540 -9.38 2.26 -2.18
N ASN A 541 -10.60 1.95 -2.62
CA ASN A 541 -11.18 2.43 -3.86
C ASN A 541 -12.05 3.66 -3.54
N TYR A 542 -11.81 4.78 -4.23
CA TYR A 542 -12.67 5.96 -4.15
C TYR A 542 -13.65 5.94 -5.32
N LEU A 543 -14.85 5.42 -5.09
CA LEU A 543 -15.92 5.34 -6.09
C LEU A 543 -16.57 6.71 -6.27
N MET A 544 -16.73 7.19 -7.50
CA MET A 544 -17.48 8.41 -7.80
C MET A 544 -18.97 8.15 -7.57
N LEU A 545 -19.40 8.40 -6.34
CA LEU A 545 -20.73 8.10 -5.82
C LEU A 545 -21.08 9.17 -4.78
N ASP A 546 -22.16 9.92 -5.01
CA ASP A 546 -22.53 11.02 -4.11
C ASP A 546 -23.10 10.52 -2.77
N GLN A 547 -23.87 9.43 -2.81
CA GLN A 547 -24.55 8.86 -1.65
C GLN A 547 -24.56 7.33 -1.69
N LEU A 548 -24.58 6.71 -0.51
CA LEU A 548 -24.74 5.27 -0.40
C LEU A 548 -26.18 4.88 -0.72
N PRO A 549 -26.41 3.80 -1.51
CA PRO A 549 -27.74 3.21 -1.61
C PRO A 549 -28.14 2.56 -0.29
N ALA A 550 -29.45 2.42 -0.03
CA ALA A 550 -29.91 1.60 1.07
C ALA A 550 -29.79 0.11 0.72
N TYR A 551 -29.33 -0.71 1.65
CA TYR A 551 -29.15 -2.16 1.43
C TYR A 551 -30.42 -2.84 0.86
N LYS A 552 -31.59 -2.49 1.42
CA LYS A 552 -32.90 -3.04 1.04
C LYS A 552 -33.33 -2.72 -0.39
N ASP A 553 -32.85 -1.62 -0.94
CA ASP A 553 -33.16 -1.18 -2.31
C ASP A 553 -32.20 -1.81 -3.33
N GLY A 554 -31.16 -2.51 -2.85
CA GLY A 554 -30.05 -2.99 -3.64
C GLY A 554 -28.98 -1.90 -3.86
N TRP A 555 -27.81 -2.33 -4.30
CA TRP A 555 -26.62 -1.49 -4.45
C TRP A 555 -26.06 -1.49 -5.87
N GLN A 556 -26.95 -1.60 -6.87
CA GLN A 556 -26.59 -1.45 -8.28
C GLN A 556 -25.72 -0.21 -8.59
N PRO A 557 -25.94 0.98 -8.01
CA PRO A 557 -25.09 2.14 -8.27
C PRO A 557 -23.60 1.92 -7.97
N ILE A 558 -23.28 1.06 -7.00
CA ILE A 558 -21.89 0.69 -6.68
C ILE A 558 -21.30 -0.14 -7.82
N LEU A 559 -22.01 -1.19 -8.26
CA LEU A 559 -21.58 -2.01 -9.39
C LEU A 559 -21.48 -1.19 -10.68
N ASP A 560 -22.40 -0.25 -10.91
CA ASP A 560 -22.34 0.63 -12.09
C ASP A 560 -21.10 1.54 -12.07
N ALA A 561 -20.75 2.11 -10.92
CA ALA A 561 -19.54 2.93 -10.78
C ALA A 561 -18.28 2.11 -11.04
N MET A 562 -18.22 0.89 -10.48
CA MET A 562 -17.13 -0.05 -10.72
C MET A 562 -17.06 -0.43 -12.20
N GLN A 563 -18.16 -0.91 -12.79
CA GLN A 563 -18.25 -1.37 -14.18
C GLN A 563 -17.75 -0.33 -15.18
N HIS A 564 -18.09 0.93 -14.96
CA HIS A 564 -17.70 2.03 -15.83
C HIS A 564 -16.34 2.64 -15.48
N GLY A 565 -15.56 2.07 -14.54
CA GLY A 565 -14.25 2.60 -14.16
C GLY A 565 -14.28 3.96 -13.47
N LYS A 566 -15.43 4.35 -12.90
CA LYS A 566 -15.66 5.64 -12.25
C LYS A 566 -15.13 5.66 -10.82
N PHE A 567 -13.83 5.40 -10.69
CA PHE A 567 -13.14 5.40 -9.40
C PHE A 567 -11.63 5.58 -9.60
N PHE A 568 -10.92 5.86 -8.50
CA PHE A 568 -9.47 5.72 -8.43
C PHE A 568 -9.11 4.86 -7.22
N VAL A 569 -7.94 4.24 -7.26
CA VAL A 569 -7.39 3.46 -6.14
C VAL A 569 -6.36 4.32 -5.42
N SER A 570 -6.29 4.20 -4.09
CA SER A 570 -5.30 4.88 -3.25
C SER A 570 -4.88 4.04 -2.04
N THR A 571 -3.66 4.27 -1.56
CA THR A 571 -3.21 3.78 -0.24
C THR A 571 -3.74 4.63 0.93
N GLY A 572 -4.22 5.85 0.66
CA GLY A 572 -4.81 6.77 1.65
C GLY A 572 -4.04 8.08 1.83
N GLU A 573 -2.74 8.10 1.54
CA GLU A 573 -1.89 9.28 1.68
C GLU A 573 -1.95 10.20 0.46
N VAL A 574 -1.97 9.63 -0.74
CA VAL A 574 -2.07 10.37 -2.01
C VAL A 574 -3.48 10.21 -2.55
N LEU A 575 -4.20 11.32 -2.72
CA LEU A 575 -5.57 11.30 -3.25
C LEU A 575 -5.63 12.04 -4.59
N MET A 576 -6.59 11.63 -5.41
CA MET A 576 -6.84 12.16 -6.75
C MET A 576 -8.27 12.72 -6.84
N PRO A 577 -8.62 13.77 -6.07
CA PRO A 577 -9.99 14.29 -6.01
C PRO A 577 -10.53 14.74 -7.37
N LYS A 578 -9.64 15.18 -8.28
CA LYS A 578 -9.98 15.53 -9.66
C LYS A 578 -8.97 14.95 -10.63
N LEU A 579 -9.45 14.19 -11.59
CA LEU A 579 -8.71 13.86 -12.81
C LEU A 579 -9.65 13.98 -14.00
N LYS A 580 -9.25 14.80 -14.98
CA LYS A 580 -9.92 14.88 -16.28
C LYS A 580 -8.92 14.81 -17.43
N ILE A 581 -9.31 14.14 -18.51
CA ILE A 581 -8.56 14.12 -19.78
C ILE A 581 -9.51 14.59 -20.88
N ASN A 582 -9.21 15.73 -21.51
CA ASN A 582 -10.11 16.44 -22.43
C ASN A 582 -11.55 16.57 -21.88
N GLY A 583 -11.68 16.88 -20.58
CA GLY A 583 -12.96 17.04 -19.88
C GLY A 583 -13.65 15.74 -19.41
N GLN A 584 -13.17 14.56 -19.83
CA GLN A 584 -13.72 13.27 -19.42
C GLN A 584 -13.14 12.81 -18.09
N VAL A 585 -13.86 11.96 -17.35
CA VAL A 585 -13.41 11.36 -16.08
C VAL A 585 -12.94 9.91 -16.29
N SER A 586 -12.33 9.33 -15.25
CA SER A 586 -11.85 7.94 -15.23
C SER A 586 -12.89 6.97 -15.79
N GLY A 587 -12.45 6.04 -16.64
CA GLY A 587 -13.31 5.08 -17.35
C GLY A 587 -13.99 5.61 -18.62
N GLY A 588 -13.89 6.92 -18.89
CA GLY A 588 -14.53 7.59 -20.02
C GLY A 588 -13.85 7.35 -21.38
N GLN A 589 -14.53 7.79 -22.45
CA GLN A 589 -13.99 7.85 -23.81
C GLN A 589 -13.51 9.26 -24.14
N VAL A 590 -12.24 9.39 -24.49
CA VAL A 590 -11.55 10.64 -24.76
C VAL A 590 -11.35 10.78 -26.26
N GLN A 591 -12.01 11.74 -26.87
CA GLN A 591 -11.75 12.09 -28.26
C GLN A 591 -10.50 12.97 -28.34
N LEU A 592 -9.53 12.56 -29.17
CA LEU A 592 -8.37 13.38 -29.50
C LEU A 592 -8.68 14.33 -30.66
N GLY A 593 -8.16 15.56 -30.57
CA GLY A 593 -8.16 16.50 -31.69
C GLY A 593 -7.16 16.13 -32.78
N ALA A 594 -7.18 16.83 -33.91
CA ALA A 594 -6.31 16.55 -35.06
C ALA A 594 -4.80 16.62 -34.76
N ASN A 595 -4.39 17.35 -33.72
CA ASN A 595 -2.99 17.43 -33.27
C ASN A 595 -2.54 16.20 -32.45
N GLY A 596 -3.47 15.30 -32.08
CA GLY A 596 -3.22 14.11 -31.28
C GLY A 596 -2.73 14.39 -29.85
N MET A 597 -3.01 15.58 -29.33
CA MET A 597 -2.67 15.98 -27.95
C MET A 597 -3.89 15.78 -27.04
N ALA A 598 -3.63 15.44 -25.79
CA ALA A 598 -4.61 15.45 -24.71
C ALA A 598 -4.20 16.44 -23.63
N ASP A 599 -5.17 17.23 -23.15
CA ASP A 599 -5.06 18.09 -21.99
C ASP A 599 -5.50 17.28 -20.75
N ILE A 600 -4.61 17.19 -19.76
CA ILE A 600 -4.81 16.42 -18.52
C ILE A 600 -4.86 17.40 -17.35
N GLU A 601 -6.03 17.49 -16.71
CA GLU A 601 -6.26 18.24 -15.49
C GLU A 601 -6.22 17.29 -14.30
N LEU A 602 -5.28 17.50 -13.37
CA LEU A 602 -5.09 16.63 -12.21
C LEU A 602 -4.99 17.47 -10.94
N GLN A 603 -5.84 17.22 -9.95
CA GLN A 603 -5.65 17.71 -8.59
C GLN A 603 -5.15 16.56 -7.73
N LEU A 604 -4.07 16.80 -7.00
CA LEU A 604 -3.57 15.86 -5.99
C LEU A 604 -3.59 16.52 -4.62
N THR A 605 -3.88 15.73 -3.60
CA THR A 605 -3.63 16.05 -2.19
C THR A 605 -2.75 14.95 -1.61
N TRP A 606 -1.78 15.28 -0.77
CA TRP A 606 -0.83 14.30 -0.25
C TRP A 606 -0.32 14.62 1.15
N THR A 607 0.11 13.61 1.91
CA THR A 607 0.72 13.79 3.24
C THR A 607 2.24 13.82 3.20
N PHE A 608 2.89 12.93 2.44
CA PHE A 608 4.34 12.96 2.22
C PHE A 608 4.69 13.71 0.93
N PRO A 609 5.87 14.35 0.84
CA PRO A 609 6.34 14.95 -0.42
C PRO A 609 6.20 14.00 -1.62
N MET A 610 5.65 14.49 -2.73
CA MET A 610 5.43 13.69 -3.93
C MET A 610 6.74 13.35 -4.64
N ASN A 611 6.83 12.18 -5.28
CA ASN A 611 8.00 11.78 -6.06
C ASN A 611 7.78 12.04 -7.55
N PHE A 612 6.69 11.52 -8.11
CA PHE A 612 6.36 11.69 -9.53
C PHE A 612 4.89 11.42 -9.82
N VAL A 613 4.44 11.93 -10.97
CA VAL A 613 3.27 11.46 -11.70
C VAL A 613 3.75 10.71 -12.93
N GLU A 614 3.04 9.66 -13.33
CA GLU A 614 3.31 8.93 -14.56
C GLU A 614 2.04 8.85 -15.41
N ILE A 615 2.16 9.31 -16.65
CA ILE A 615 1.13 9.15 -17.69
C ILE A 615 1.48 7.87 -18.43
N VAL A 616 0.63 6.85 -18.32
CA VAL A 616 0.82 5.54 -18.93
C VAL A 616 -0.19 5.38 -20.06
N SER A 617 0.26 5.04 -21.26
CA SER A 617 -0.61 4.87 -22.43
C SER A 617 -0.17 3.68 -23.28
N GLY A 618 -1.04 3.19 -24.16
CA GLY A 618 -0.69 2.10 -25.06
C GLY A 618 -1.40 2.17 -26.40
N ASP A 619 -0.83 1.49 -27.40
CA ASP A 619 -1.36 1.43 -28.77
C ASP A 619 -2.04 0.08 -29.10
N GLY A 620 -2.19 -0.79 -28.09
CA GLY A 620 -2.64 -2.17 -28.26
C GLY A 620 -1.52 -3.18 -28.46
N LYS A 621 -0.25 -2.75 -28.47
CA LYS A 621 0.93 -3.62 -28.57
C LYS A 621 2.04 -3.22 -27.61
N GLN A 622 2.33 -1.92 -27.51
CA GLN A 622 3.37 -1.36 -26.66
C GLN A 622 2.78 -0.45 -25.60
N VAL A 623 3.45 -0.37 -24.45
CA VAL A 623 3.16 0.54 -23.34
C VAL A 623 4.18 1.67 -23.36
N TYR A 624 3.71 2.89 -23.17
CA TYR A 624 4.50 4.11 -23.16
C TYR A 624 4.28 4.83 -21.83
N ARG A 625 5.37 5.35 -21.25
CA ARG A 625 5.36 5.99 -19.94
C ARG A 625 6.03 7.36 -20.03
N GLU A 626 5.29 8.39 -19.65
CA GLU A 626 5.80 9.75 -19.50
C GLU A 626 5.83 10.09 -18.01
N LYS A 627 7.03 10.26 -17.46
CA LYS A 627 7.23 10.52 -16.04
C LYS A 627 7.46 12.00 -15.80
N VAL A 628 6.60 12.60 -14.99
CA VAL A 628 6.70 13.99 -14.55
C VAL A 628 7.22 14.01 -13.12
N SER A 629 8.37 14.65 -12.89
CA SER A 629 8.93 14.77 -11.54
C SER A 629 8.09 15.73 -10.69
N LEU A 630 7.79 15.32 -9.45
CA LEU A 630 7.13 16.16 -8.44
C LEU A 630 8.03 16.39 -7.21
N LYS A 631 9.35 16.22 -7.38
CA LYS A 631 10.33 16.28 -6.29
C LYS A 631 10.46 17.69 -5.69
N ASP A 632 9.85 18.71 -6.30
CA ASP A 632 9.75 20.09 -5.81
C ASP A 632 8.64 20.28 -4.76
N THR A 633 7.78 19.29 -4.54
CA THR A 633 6.67 19.38 -3.58
C THR A 633 7.13 19.21 -2.13
N GLU A 634 6.41 19.84 -1.21
CA GLU A 634 6.60 19.70 0.25
C GLU A 634 5.54 18.75 0.85
N ALA A 635 5.64 18.39 2.12
CA ALA A 635 4.65 17.55 2.81
C ALA A 635 3.30 18.28 2.98
N PHE A 636 2.20 17.52 3.16
CA PHE A 636 0.85 18.05 3.42
C PHE A 636 0.36 19.06 2.37
N GLY A 637 0.55 18.74 1.10
CA GLY A 637 0.26 19.64 -0.01
C GLY A 637 -1.02 19.33 -0.76
N GLU A 638 -1.54 20.35 -1.44
CA GLU A 638 -2.58 20.25 -2.44
C GLU A 638 -2.16 21.08 -3.65
N ARG A 639 -2.29 20.53 -4.86
CA ARG A 639 -1.95 21.26 -6.10
C ARG A 639 -2.77 20.79 -7.29
N ASN A 640 -3.17 21.76 -8.10
CA ASN A 640 -3.69 21.53 -9.45
C ASN A 640 -2.54 21.51 -10.46
N PHE A 641 -2.50 20.46 -11.27
CA PHE A 641 -1.57 20.25 -12.34
C PHE A 641 -2.31 20.26 -13.67
N HIS A 642 -1.61 20.74 -14.70
CA HIS A 642 -2.08 20.70 -16.08
C HIS A 642 -0.95 20.17 -16.96
N PHE A 643 -1.15 18.99 -17.53
CA PHE A 643 -0.19 18.36 -18.43
C PHE A 643 -0.74 18.31 -19.86
N LYS A 644 0.16 18.36 -20.84
CA LYS A 644 -0.16 18.06 -22.23
C LYS A 644 0.64 16.86 -22.67
N SER A 645 -0.03 15.79 -23.08
CA SER A 645 0.64 14.59 -23.56
C SER A 645 0.24 14.24 -24.99
N LYS A 646 1.18 13.75 -25.77
CA LYS A 646 0.96 13.33 -27.16
C LYS A 646 0.46 11.90 -27.18
N LEU A 647 -0.83 11.73 -27.47
CA LEU A 647 -1.51 10.43 -27.49
C LEU A 647 -1.90 9.98 -28.91
N ALA A 648 -1.38 10.65 -29.95
CA ALA A 648 -1.57 10.22 -31.33
C ALA A 648 -1.20 8.73 -31.52
N GLY A 649 -2.15 7.94 -32.04
CA GLY A 649 -1.97 6.50 -32.27
C GLY A 649 -2.07 5.62 -31.01
N ARG A 650 -2.36 6.20 -29.84
CA ARG A 650 -2.70 5.46 -28.62
C ARG A 650 -4.18 5.07 -28.63
N LYS A 651 -4.51 3.99 -27.92
CA LYS A 651 -5.87 3.46 -27.71
C LYS A 651 -6.39 3.68 -26.31
N TRP A 652 -5.48 3.94 -25.36
CA TRP A 652 -5.82 4.13 -23.96
C TRP A 652 -4.76 4.95 -23.24
N VAL A 653 -5.16 5.57 -22.13
CA VAL A 653 -4.28 6.28 -21.19
C VAL A 653 -4.80 6.16 -19.76
N ARG A 654 -3.90 6.11 -18.77
CA ARG A 654 -4.20 6.15 -17.34
C ARG A 654 -3.09 6.91 -16.59
N ILE A 655 -3.40 7.36 -15.37
CA ILE A 655 -2.50 8.20 -14.58
C ILE A 655 -2.17 7.50 -13.25
N GLU A 656 -0.90 7.56 -12.85
CA GLU A 656 -0.44 7.17 -11.52
C GLU A 656 0.27 8.35 -10.83
N ALA A 657 0.16 8.46 -9.51
CA ALA A 657 0.89 9.43 -8.69
C ALA A 657 1.48 8.73 -7.46
N TRP A 658 2.76 8.97 -7.18
CA TRP A 658 3.50 8.28 -6.12
C TRP A 658 4.33 9.25 -5.30
N ASP A 659 4.35 9.06 -3.98
CA ASP A 659 5.14 9.85 -3.04
C ASP A 659 6.50 9.20 -2.70
N ILE A 660 7.23 9.78 -1.73
CA ILE A 660 8.53 9.27 -1.27
C ILE A 660 8.49 8.00 -0.44
N ALA A 661 7.34 7.68 0.14
CA ALA A 661 7.11 6.48 0.93
C ALA A 661 6.51 5.34 0.07
N ALA A 662 6.47 5.54 -1.25
CA ALA A 662 5.85 4.68 -2.25
C ALA A 662 4.34 4.51 -2.06
N ASN A 663 3.70 5.42 -1.32
CA ASN A 663 2.24 5.54 -1.28
C ASN A 663 1.78 6.13 -2.60
N GLY A 664 0.57 5.81 -3.04
CA GLY A 664 0.13 6.30 -4.33
C GLY A 664 -1.34 6.16 -4.62
N ALA A 665 -1.73 6.80 -5.72
CA ALA A 665 -3.04 6.67 -6.32
C ALA A 665 -2.93 6.44 -7.83
N PHE A 666 -3.87 5.67 -8.38
CA PHE A 666 -3.98 5.47 -9.82
C PHE A 666 -5.43 5.49 -10.31
N SER A 667 -5.62 6.02 -11.51
CA SER A 667 -6.92 6.08 -12.18
C SER A 667 -7.24 4.76 -12.89
N GLN A 668 -8.52 4.55 -13.21
CA GLN A 668 -8.88 3.59 -14.25
C GLN A 668 -8.58 4.14 -15.64
N THR A 669 -8.74 3.29 -16.65
CA THR A 669 -8.37 3.56 -18.03
C THR A 669 -9.32 4.55 -18.71
N PHE A 670 -8.77 5.54 -19.39
CA PHE A 670 -9.46 6.36 -20.38
C PHE A 670 -9.22 5.76 -21.76
N TRP A 671 -10.27 5.61 -22.55
CA TRP A 671 -10.22 4.98 -23.88
C TRP A 671 -10.17 6.06 -24.97
N LEU A 672 -9.29 5.90 -25.95
CA LEU A 672 -9.03 6.89 -27.02
C LEU A 672 -9.64 6.50 -28.36
#